data_AF-A0A326RNA0-F1
#
_entry.id   AF-A0A326RNA0-F1
#
_cell.length_a   1.000
_cell.length_b   1.000
_cell.length_c   1.000
_cell.angle_alpha   90.00
_cell.angle_beta   90.00
_cell.angle_gamma   90.00
#
_symmetry.space_group_name_H-M   'P 1'
#
loop_
_entity.id
_entity.type
_entity.pdbx_description
1 polymer ?
#
loop_
_entity_poly.entity_id
_entity_poly.type
_entity_poly.pdbx_seq_one_letter_code
_entity_poly.pdbx_strand_id
1 'polypeptide(L)'
;MRIFLVFFLILNFAFHAFAQDELIKDTDIPALNREIARLESEYQKQKERQYWSLPQTVGHYFELKTSDPSPLIQLLENNPAFERLMEEFANLQIDRNLLILENRYINYKNKEITELKTFEIRNSRNHLLSNQYDSLMTFGDYHFTVRNHYGTKTPEKIFGFYLPQPLKKQPIPERYADWLRYGETLVDVSVPVFFEKKSEPQQFLVRENSIIDSLVSYFEITTAKPQYPDDKANLEQFYQASSLWQDRISHFSDSLFHHDSAFRSLLEESLIYAEKEKVSNGYLEKFTAEYISKARALNLMRQNQQVGSCSFDTGPENQLRRIAGLAAETHQWNIFIQAFLNIMNDRASRVANSNIASASRKTYAEELTKLDLDLFRLLLGINFRILVEEGDQHYSGSGDKIAQAFASLPEEYQVRFENELSNILSDTSLDDFNSLHFYNTFLNYQYFMRETSRAKAIGQVILELEKKLPASIRARIDNPHLELFEVLHKEQKELDRFEVLRSSVADIISSDFSGDCWNATLTEKGSDGKIIYNLTMSMEEGITPLSNFLDQMPVLKMRVSEHEFLRKLMDQDPENRLYVNFVTDRSLVDRNGRITSEIPNEIKESKDFTDVISLHILHPNRRFVQYLLFQDQTVLMMKIPKDFSIPGYGFEDLVTQQFEGFLISEYFSYKLFDEKGNMLN
;
A
#
# COMPACT_ATOMS: atom_id res chain seq x y z
N MET A 1 20.02 -24.53 -0.81
CA MET A 1 18.80 -23.77 -1.15
C MET A 1 18.63 -22.50 -0.30
N ARG A 2 18.80 -22.54 1.03
CA ARG A 2 18.75 -21.35 1.91
C ARG A 2 19.90 -20.34 1.70
N ILE A 3 21.14 -20.79 1.48
CA ILE A 3 22.28 -19.90 1.16
C ILE A 3 22.12 -19.27 -0.24
N PHE A 4 21.48 -19.97 -1.17
CA PHE A 4 21.32 -19.54 -2.56
C PHE A 4 20.30 -18.39 -2.72
N LEU A 5 19.25 -18.36 -1.89
CA LEU A 5 18.26 -17.27 -1.89
C LEU A 5 18.78 -16.03 -1.15
N VAL A 6 19.58 -16.21 -0.09
CA VAL A 6 20.30 -15.11 0.59
C VAL A 6 21.34 -14.51 -0.34
N PHE A 7 22.10 -15.33 -1.08
CA PHE A 7 23.02 -14.83 -2.08
C PHE A 7 22.28 -14.09 -3.21
N PHE A 8 21.11 -14.56 -3.66
CA PHE A 8 20.32 -13.86 -4.69
C PHE A 8 19.74 -12.52 -4.20
N LEU A 9 19.30 -12.44 -2.94
CA LEU A 9 18.83 -11.18 -2.34
C LEU A 9 19.98 -10.21 -2.06
N ILE A 10 21.12 -10.68 -1.55
CA ILE A 10 22.30 -9.84 -1.27
C ILE A 10 23.03 -9.45 -2.55
N LEU A 11 23.05 -10.29 -3.59
CA LEU A 11 23.60 -9.95 -4.92
C LEU A 11 22.70 -8.97 -5.68
N ASN A 12 21.39 -8.95 -5.46
CA ASN A 12 20.55 -7.84 -5.97
C ASN A 12 20.80 -6.51 -5.24
N PHE A 13 21.33 -6.54 -4.01
CA PHE A 13 21.80 -5.35 -3.30
C PHE A 13 23.27 -4.99 -3.60
N ALA A 14 24.10 -5.96 -4.01
CA ALA A 14 25.54 -5.78 -4.23
C ALA A 14 25.95 -5.66 -5.71
N PHE A 15 25.10 -6.02 -6.68
CA PHE A 15 25.24 -5.61 -8.08
C PHE A 15 24.58 -4.23 -8.30
N HIS A 16 25.11 -3.24 -7.59
CA HIS A 16 24.94 -1.81 -7.88
C HIS A 16 26.25 -1.20 -8.41
N ALA A 17 27.18 -2.06 -8.84
CA ALA A 17 28.33 -1.65 -9.62
C ALA A 17 28.19 -2.36 -10.97
N PHE A 18 27.71 -1.64 -11.98
CA PHE A 18 28.11 -1.73 -13.40
C PHE A 18 27.11 -0.91 -14.25
N ALA A 19 27.41 0.38 -14.37
CA ALA A 19 27.24 1.21 -15.57
C ALA A 19 25.88 1.17 -16.32
N GLN A 20 24.84 1.74 -15.71
CA GLN A 20 23.90 2.68 -16.34
C GLN A 20 23.00 3.34 -15.26
N ASP A 21 23.60 4.13 -14.36
CA ASP A 21 22.88 4.79 -13.26
C ASP A 21 22.33 6.19 -13.60
N GLU A 22 22.78 6.79 -14.70
CA GLU A 22 22.31 8.10 -15.15
C GLU A 22 21.23 7.96 -16.24
N LEU A 23 20.06 8.57 -16.00
CA LEU A 23 18.98 8.63 -16.98
C LEU A 23 19.22 9.75 -18.00
N ILE A 24 19.98 10.78 -17.61
CA ILE A 24 20.30 11.94 -18.44
C ILE A 24 21.81 12.03 -18.57
N LYS A 25 22.32 11.95 -19.81
CA LYS A 25 23.74 12.18 -20.08
C LYS A 25 24.03 13.68 -20.06
N ASP A 26 25.20 14.06 -19.53
CA ASP A 26 25.66 15.45 -19.51
C ASP A 26 25.63 16.13 -20.89
N THR A 27 25.88 15.35 -21.95
CA THR A 27 25.85 15.83 -23.34
C THR A 27 24.46 16.26 -23.81
N ASP A 28 23.41 15.73 -23.19
CA ASP A 28 22.02 15.91 -23.63
C ASP A 28 21.33 17.04 -22.85
N ILE A 29 21.83 17.39 -21.65
CA ILE A 29 21.31 18.46 -20.78
C ILE A 29 21.12 19.78 -21.55
N PRO A 30 22.08 20.31 -22.34
CA PRO A 30 21.88 21.57 -23.05
C PRO A 30 20.74 21.55 -24.06
N ALA A 31 20.44 20.39 -24.67
CA ALA A 31 19.34 20.25 -25.61
C ALA A 31 17.98 20.18 -24.88
N LEU A 32 17.92 19.44 -23.77
CA LEU A 32 16.74 19.39 -22.90
C LEU A 32 16.43 20.77 -22.31
N ASN A 33 17.43 21.50 -21.83
CA ASN A 33 17.24 22.85 -21.27
C ASN A 33 16.78 23.87 -22.33
N ARG A 34 17.19 23.73 -23.60
CA ARG A 34 16.63 24.57 -24.68
C ARG A 34 15.14 24.32 -24.89
N GLU A 35 14.71 23.06 -24.79
CA GLU A 35 13.30 22.70 -24.92
C GLU A 35 12.50 23.14 -23.69
N ILE A 36 13.06 23.02 -22.48
CA ILE A 36 12.46 23.58 -21.27
C ILE A 36 12.30 25.10 -21.40
N ALA A 37 13.33 25.83 -21.81
CA ALA A 37 13.22 27.28 -22.01
C ALA A 37 12.15 27.68 -23.04
N ARG A 38 11.95 26.85 -24.08
CA ARG A 38 10.85 27.02 -25.05
C ARG A 38 9.50 26.85 -24.35
N LEU A 39 9.32 25.77 -23.60
CA LEU A 39 8.09 25.46 -22.85
C LEU A 39 7.81 26.49 -21.75
N GLU A 40 8.82 26.97 -21.06
CA GLU A 40 8.68 28.06 -20.08
C GLU A 40 8.22 29.35 -20.76
N SER A 41 8.77 29.68 -21.94
CA SER A 41 8.26 30.81 -22.72
C SER A 41 6.81 30.63 -23.15
N GLU A 42 6.35 29.40 -23.39
CA GLU A 42 4.95 29.11 -23.70
C GLU A 42 4.07 29.26 -22.46
N TYR A 43 4.48 28.68 -21.33
CA TYR A 43 3.82 28.82 -20.03
C TYR A 43 3.63 30.30 -19.63
N GLN A 44 4.64 31.16 -19.82
CA GLN A 44 4.55 32.60 -19.52
C GLN A 44 3.57 33.35 -20.44
N LYS A 45 3.26 32.82 -21.63
CA LYS A 45 2.29 33.40 -22.58
C LYS A 45 0.89 32.83 -22.41
N GLN A 46 0.75 31.70 -21.71
CA GLN A 46 -0.56 31.12 -21.44
C GLN A 46 -1.37 32.04 -20.54
N LYS A 47 -2.66 32.11 -20.80
CA LYS A 47 -3.58 32.84 -19.94
C LYS A 47 -3.77 32.08 -18.63
N GLU A 48 -4.03 32.84 -17.57
CA GLU A 48 -4.52 32.26 -16.33
C GLU A 48 -5.73 31.37 -16.60
N ARG A 49 -5.72 30.22 -15.94
CA ARG A 49 -6.75 29.20 -16.03
C ARG A 49 -7.22 28.90 -14.62
N GLN A 50 -8.53 28.85 -14.45
CA GLN A 50 -9.13 28.38 -13.20
C GLN A 50 -9.19 26.85 -13.21
N TYR A 51 -8.69 26.23 -12.14
CA TYR A 51 -8.81 24.80 -11.89
C TYR A 51 -9.83 24.57 -10.77
N TRP A 52 -10.49 23.42 -10.80
CA TRP A 52 -11.50 23.05 -9.82
C TRP A 52 -11.06 21.81 -9.06
N SER A 53 -11.32 21.79 -7.75
CA SER A 53 -11.23 20.56 -6.97
C SER A 53 -12.18 19.50 -7.52
N LEU A 54 -11.90 18.25 -7.17
CA LEU A 54 -12.89 17.18 -7.32
C LEU A 54 -14.17 17.53 -6.50
N PRO A 55 -15.36 17.09 -6.94
CA PRO A 55 -16.59 17.31 -6.17
C PRO A 55 -16.53 16.58 -4.83
N GLN A 56 -16.82 17.28 -3.75
CA GLN A 56 -16.72 16.75 -2.40
C GLN A 56 -17.78 17.32 -1.46
N THR A 57 -18.06 16.60 -0.38
CA THR A 57 -18.97 17.01 0.69
C THR A 57 -18.63 16.29 1.98
N VAL A 58 -19.32 16.64 3.07
CA VAL A 58 -19.28 15.87 4.33
C VAL A 58 -20.61 15.15 4.47
N GLY A 59 -20.56 13.85 4.73
CA GLY A 59 -21.76 13.03 4.89
C GLY A 59 -21.57 11.88 5.87
N HIS A 60 -22.49 10.93 5.81
CA HIS A 60 -22.54 9.78 6.72
C HIS A 60 -22.65 8.50 5.90
N TYR A 61 -22.02 7.44 6.38
CA TYR A 61 -22.16 6.11 5.83
C TYR A 61 -23.14 5.30 6.68
N PHE A 62 -23.89 4.42 6.04
CA PHE A 62 -24.73 3.43 6.70
C PHE A 62 -24.59 2.07 6.03
N GLU A 63 -24.70 0.99 6.82
CA GLU A 63 -24.79 -0.39 6.35
C GLU A 63 -25.78 -1.16 7.22
N LEU A 64 -26.64 -1.94 6.58
CA LEU A 64 -27.53 -2.90 7.23
C LEU A 64 -27.37 -4.26 6.55
N LYS A 65 -26.95 -5.26 7.33
CA LYS A 65 -27.01 -6.67 6.93
C LYS A 65 -28.43 -7.18 7.12
N THR A 66 -29.07 -7.61 6.04
CA THR A 66 -30.46 -8.06 6.05
C THR A 66 -30.76 -8.93 4.83
N SER A 67 -31.56 -9.98 5.03
CA SER A 67 -32.13 -10.77 3.95
C SER A 67 -33.30 -10.07 3.25
N ASP A 68 -33.89 -9.05 3.88
CA ASP A 68 -34.98 -8.22 3.33
C ASP A 68 -34.64 -6.73 3.50
N PRO A 69 -34.15 -6.06 2.44
CA PRO A 69 -33.84 -4.63 2.47
C PRO A 69 -35.08 -3.75 2.24
N SER A 70 -36.24 -4.34 1.90
CA SER A 70 -37.45 -3.59 1.50
C SER A 70 -37.90 -2.56 2.54
N PRO A 71 -37.89 -2.86 3.86
CA PRO A 71 -38.28 -1.87 4.87
C PRO A 71 -37.37 -0.63 4.87
N LEU A 72 -36.05 -0.82 4.74
CA LEU A 72 -35.12 0.32 4.68
C LEU A 72 -35.31 1.10 3.37
N ILE A 73 -35.45 0.42 2.24
CA ILE A 73 -35.68 1.07 0.94
C ILE A 73 -36.95 1.95 1.00
N GLN A 74 -38.06 1.44 1.52
CA GLN A 74 -39.30 2.21 1.70
C GLN A 74 -39.14 3.41 2.62
N LEU A 75 -38.34 3.27 3.69
CA LEU A 75 -38.03 4.40 4.54
C LEU A 75 -37.23 5.46 3.76
N LEU A 76 -36.17 5.05 3.05
CA LEU A 76 -35.30 5.94 2.26
C LEU A 76 -36.05 6.70 1.16
N GLU A 77 -37.04 6.09 0.51
CA GLU A 77 -37.89 6.75 -0.50
C GLU A 77 -38.56 8.03 0.02
N ASN A 78 -38.81 8.10 1.33
CA ASN A 78 -39.42 9.27 1.98
C ASN A 78 -38.39 10.33 2.43
N ASN A 79 -37.10 10.17 2.08
CA ASN A 79 -35.98 11.03 2.46
C ASN A 79 -35.99 11.43 3.95
N PRO A 80 -35.94 10.47 4.89
CA PRO A 80 -35.99 10.73 6.32
C PRO A 80 -34.74 11.47 6.80
N ALA A 81 -34.83 12.09 7.98
CA ALA A 81 -33.63 12.49 8.72
C ALA A 81 -32.77 11.25 9.05
N PHE A 82 -31.45 11.39 9.05
CA PHE A 82 -30.53 10.27 9.23
C PHE A 82 -30.72 9.55 10.58
N GLU A 83 -31.04 10.30 11.64
CA GLU A 83 -31.30 9.79 12.99
C GLU A 83 -32.47 8.79 13.01
N ARG A 84 -33.46 8.97 12.13
CA ARG A 84 -34.61 8.07 12.05
C ARG A 84 -34.23 6.65 11.60
N LEU A 85 -33.17 6.51 10.79
CA LEU A 85 -32.67 5.18 10.41
C LEU A 85 -32.15 4.44 11.66
N MET A 86 -31.46 5.15 12.57
CA MET A 86 -30.92 4.56 13.79
C MET A 86 -32.02 4.11 14.76
N GLU A 87 -33.14 4.84 14.78
CA GLU A 87 -34.31 4.51 15.59
C GLU A 87 -35.06 3.28 15.06
N GLU A 88 -35.24 3.18 13.74
CA GLU A 88 -36.02 2.11 13.11
C GLU A 88 -35.22 0.81 12.89
N PHE A 89 -33.90 0.89 12.67
CA PHE A 89 -33.08 -0.26 12.34
C PHE A 89 -32.07 -0.58 13.43
N ALA A 90 -32.41 -1.58 14.24
CA ALA A 90 -31.62 -1.88 15.42
C ALA A 90 -30.16 -2.30 15.12
N ASN A 91 -29.92 -2.86 13.93
CA ASN A 91 -28.64 -3.45 13.56
C ASN A 91 -27.90 -2.59 12.53
N LEU A 92 -28.30 -1.31 12.39
CA LEU A 92 -27.70 -0.38 11.47
C LEU A 92 -26.29 -0.01 11.95
N GLN A 93 -25.31 -0.29 11.11
CA GLN A 93 -23.96 0.24 11.27
C GLN A 93 -23.91 1.63 10.66
N ILE A 94 -23.27 2.56 11.36
CA ILE A 94 -23.13 3.95 10.91
C ILE A 94 -21.70 4.41 11.06
N ASP A 95 -21.33 5.39 10.24
CA ASP A 95 -20.05 6.09 10.37
C ASP A 95 -20.24 7.54 9.90
N ARG A 96 -20.13 8.50 10.83
CA ARG A 96 -20.57 9.90 10.64
C ARG A 96 -19.42 10.85 10.35
N ASN A 97 -19.72 12.04 9.81
CA ASN A 97 -18.73 13.09 9.53
C ASN A 97 -17.57 12.62 8.64
N LEU A 98 -17.89 12.01 7.50
CA LEU A 98 -16.93 11.52 6.53
C LEU A 98 -16.74 12.54 5.40
N LEU A 99 -15.49 12.82 5.05
CA LEU A 99 -15.16 13.49 3.80
C LEU A 99 -15.46 12.52 2.64
N ILE A 100 -16.44 12.87 1.81
CA ILE A 100 -16.90 12.07 0.68
C ILE A 100 -16.51 12.80 -0.61
N LEU A 101 -15.84 12.08 -1.50
CA LEU A 101 -15.42 12.54 -2.81
C LEU A 101 -16.21 11.81 -3.90
N GLU A 102 -16.66 12.54 -4.91
CA GLU A 102 -17.10 11.96 -6.18
C GLU A 102 -15.94 11.93 -7.17
N ASN A 103 -15.68 10.76 -7.73
CA ASN A 103 -14.70 10.59 -8.80
C ASN A 103 -15.37 9.97 -10.03
N ARG A 104 -15.06 10.51 -11.21
CA ARG A 104 -15.55 9.99 -12.50
C ARG A 104 -14.37 9.72 -13.41
N TYR A 105 -14.27 8.51 -13.94
CA TYR A 105 -13.18 8.11 -14.82
C TYR A 105 -13.58 6.99 -15.77
N ILE A 106 -12.83 6.85 -16.87
CA ILE A 106 -12.99 5.71 -17.78
C ILE A 106 -12.02 4.61 -17.36
N ASN A 107 -12.54 3.42 -17.07
CA ASN A 107 -11.69 2.28 -16.69
C ASN A 107 -11.04 1.60 -17.91
N TYR A 108 -10.19 0.61 -17.66
CA TYR A 108 -9.47 -0.15 -18.70
C TYR A 108 -10.36 -0.91 -19.69
N LYS A 109 -11.67 -1.04 -19.41
CA LYS A 109 -12.68 -1.63 -20.30
C LYS A 109 -13.47 -0.57 -21.08
N ASN A 110 -12.99 0.67 -21.10
CA ASN A 110 -13.68 1.83 -21.68
C ASN A 110 -15.09 2.05 -21.12
N LYS A 111 -15.30 1.72 -19.83
CA LYS A 111 -16.56 2.01 -19.14
C LYS A 111 -16.41 3.24 -18.26
N GLU A 112 -17.40 4.12 -18.31
CA GLU A 112 -17.51 5.25 -17.39
C GLU A 112 -17.86 4.74 -15.99
N ILE A 113 -16.97 5.03 -15.05
CA ILE A 113 -17.10 4.67 -13.65
C ILE A 113 -17.33 5.95 -12.84
N THR A 114 -18.34 5.91 -11.99
CA THR A 114 -18.63 6.93 -10.97
C THR A 114 -18.50 6.28 -9.61
N GLU A 115 -17.70 6.90 -8.75
CA GLU A 115 -17.45 6.46 -7.38
C GLU A 115 -17.79 7.57 -6.40
N LEU A 116 -18.51 7.23 -5.33
CA LEU A 116 -18.50 7.98 -4.08
C LEU A 116 -17.59 7.24 -3.12
N LYS A 117 -16.59 7.92 -2.55
CA LYS A 117 -15.65 7.28 -1.64
C LYS A 117 -15.21 8.17 -0.49
N THR A 118 -14.82 7.52 0.59
CA THR A 118 -14.15 8.15 1.73
C THR A 118 -12.69 7.69 1.80
N PHE A 119 -11.95 8.23 2.77
CA PHE A 119 -10.52 7.99 2.92
C PHE A 119 -10.22 7.55 4.36
N GLU A 120 -9.20 6.72 4.49
CA GLU A 120 -8.66 6.35 5.80
C GLU A 120 -8.00 7.58 6.44
N ILE A 121 -8.44 7.93 7.64
CA ILE A 121 -7.83 8.96 8.47
C ILE A 121 -7.62 8.35 9.85
N ARG A 122 -6.37 8.14 10.24
CA ARG A 122 -5.99 7.39 11.44
C ARG A 122 -6.51 5.96 11.39
N ASN A 123 -7.50 5.60 12.21
CA ASN A 123 -8.00 4.23 12.31
C ASN A 123 -9.33 3.99 11.58
N SER A 124 -9.88 5.00 10.89
CA SER A 124 -11.13 4.85 10.15
C SER A 124 -10.90 4.08 8.85
N ARG A 125 -11.83 3.20 8.48
CA ARG A 125 -11.80 2.55 7.16
C ARG A 125 -12.27 3.49 6.04
N ASN A 126 -11.97 3.12 4.81
CA ASN A 126 -12.59 3.72 3.64
C ASN A 126 -13.90 3.02 3.28
N HIS A 127 -14.84 3.80 2.74
CA HIS A 127 -16.11 3.34 2.21
C HIS A 127 -16.16 3.65 0.72
N LEU A 128 -16.73 2.75 -0.08
CA LEU A 128 -16.84 2.90 -1.53
C LEU A 128 -18.22 2.50 -2.01
N LEU A 129 -18.81 3.37 -2.83
CA LEU A 129 -19.99 3.09 -3.62
C LEU A 129 -19.62 3.33 -5.10
N SER A 130 -19.68 2.30 -5.94
CA SER A 130 -19.18 2.38 -7.32
C SER A 130 -20.08 1.65 -8.31
N ASN A 131 -20.46 2.32 -9.41
CA ASN A 131 -21.25 1.70 -10.49
C ASN A 131 -20.48 0.61 -11.26
N GLN A 132 -19.18 0.44 -10.99
CA GLN A 132 -18.40 -0.67 -11.54
C GLN A 132 -18.85 -2.01 -10.97
N TYR A 133 -19.25 -2.02 -9.70
CA TYR A 133 -19.57 -3.22 -8.93
C TYR A 133 -21.03 -3.27 -8.48
N ASP A 134 -21.67 -2.10 -8.36
CA ASP A 134 -22.94 -1.93 -7.67
C ASP A 134 -24.00 -1.30 -8.57
N SER A 135 -25.28 -1.65 -8.34
CA SER A 135 -26.41 -0.94 -8.94
C SER A 135 -26.77 0.24 -8.06
N LEU A 136 -26.33 1.44 -8.45
CA LEU A 136 -26.49 2.65 -7.66
C LEU A 136 -27.94 3.15 -7.69
N MET A 137 -28.49 3.42 -6.52
CA MET A 137 -29.81 4.02 -6.31
C MET A 137 -29.66 5.37 -5.60
N THR A 138 -30.61 6.28 -5.83
CA THR A 138 -30.60 7.60 -5.20
C THR A 138 -32.02 8.03 -4.85
N PHE A 139 -32.25 8.33 -3.57
CA PHE A 139 -33.51 8.86 -3.05
C PHE A 139 -33.21 10.08 -2.18
N GLY A 140 -33.59 11.28 -2.66
CA GLY A 140 -33.25 12.53 -1.99
C GLY A 140 -31.75 12.65 -1.74
N ASP A 141 -31.37 12.70 -0.47
CA ASP A 141 -29.98 12.87 -0.01
C ASP A 141 -29.23 11.52 0.15
N TYR A 142 -29.91 10.39 -0.10
CA TYR A 142 -29.34 9.05 0.05
C TYR A 142 -28.85 8.49 -1.28
N HIS A 143 -27.61 8.01 -1.31
CA HIS A 143 -27.00 7.28 -2.42
C HIS A 143 -26.57 5.90 -1.93
N PHE A 144 -27.11 4.82 -2.49
CA PHE A 144 -26.94 3.49 -1.89
C PHE A 144 -27.01 2.37 -2.92
N THR A 145 -26.71 1.15 -2.48
CA THR A 145 -26.90 -0.07 -3.26
C THR A 145 -27.33 -1.23 -2.36
N VAL A 146 -27.76 -2.32 -3.00
CA VAL A 146 -28.05 -3.60 -2.36
C VAL A 146 -27.11 -4.64 -2.96
N ARG A 147 -26.36 -5.33 -2.12
CA ARG A 147 -25.46 -6.42 -2.52
C ARG A 147 -26.00 -7.75 -2.04
N ASN A 148 -26.02 -8.71 -2.95
CA ASN A 148 -26.41 -10.09 -2.67
C ASN A 148 -25.18 -10.92 -2.27
N HIS A 149 -25.41 -11.95 -1.47
CA HIS A 149 -24.37 -12.93 -1.15
C HIS A 149 -23.89 -13.61 -2.45
N TYR A 150 -22.58 -13.90 -2.54
CA TYR A 150 -22.00 -14.52 -3.71
C TYR A 150 -22.72 -15.84 -4.06
N GLY A 151 -23.32 -15.88 -5.25
CA GLY A 151 -24.00 -17.07 -5.76
C GLY A 151 -25.47 -17.24 -5.35
N THR A 152 -26.05 -16.31 -4.59
CA THR A 152 -27.48 -16.33 -4.25
C THR A 152 -28.23 -15.11 -4.81
N LYS A 153 -29.57 -15.20 -4.86
CA LYS A 153 -30.46 -14.06 -5.17
C LYS A 153 -30.97 -13.35 -3.91
N THR A 154 -30.53 -13.76 -2.74
CA THR A 154 -30.95 -13.15 -1.47
C THR A 154 -30.04 -11.96 -1.18
N PRO A 155 -30.62 -10.76 -0.95
CA PRO A 155 -29.87 -9.64 -0.39
C PRO A 155 -29.10 -10.07 0.85
N GLU A 156 -27.87 -9.61 0.96
CA GLU A 156 -27.03 -9.82 2.15
C GLU A 156 -26.90 -8.51 2.91
N LYS A 157 -26.73 -7.40 2.18
CA LYS A 157 -26.61 -6.08 2.76
C LYS A 157 -27.08 -4.95 1.85
N ILE A 158 -27.53 -3.88 2.49
CA ILE A 158 -27.80 -2.58 1.89
C ILE A 158 -26.90 -1.56 2.57
N PHE A 159 -26.19 -0.75 1.77
CA PHE A 159 -25.25 0.24 2.29
C PHE A 159 -25.15 1.44 1.35
N GLY A 160 -24.71 2.56 1.88
CA GLY A 160 -24.61 3.79 1.12
C GLY A 160 -24.19 5.00 1.94
N PHE A 161 -24.35 6.16 1.33
CA PHE A 161 -24.08 7.46 1.91
C PHE A 161 -25.35 8.28 2.04
N TYR A 162 -25.45 9.01 3.14
CA TYR A 162 -26.35 10.14 3.32
C TYR A 162 -25.56 11.44 3.16
N LEU A 163 -25.97 12.30 2.23
CA LEU A 163 -25.29 13.55 1.87
C LEU A 163 -26.16 14.75 2.29
N PRO A 164 -26.01 15.27 3.52
CA PRO A 164 -26.83 16.40 4.00
C PRO A 164 -26.57 17.70 3.22
N GLN A 165 -25.48 17.75 2.45
CA GLN A 165 -25.18 18.82 1.51
C GLN A 165 -24.78 18.23 0.16
N PRO A 166 -25.15 18.88 -0.95
CA PRO A 166 -24.74 18.44 -2.27
C PRO A 166 -23.21 18.50 -2.40
N LEU A 167 -22.67 17.63 -3.26
CA LEU A 167 -21.28 17.67 -3.68
C LEU A 167 -20.96 19.03 -4.32
N LYS A 168 -19.87 19.67 -3.86
CA LYS A 168 -19.41 20.97 -4.35
C LYS A 168 -17.98 20.88 -4.86
N LYS A 169 -17.70 21.69 -5.86
CA LYS A 169 -16.35 21.95 -6.36
C LYS A 169 -15.89 23.29 -5.79
N GLN A 170 -14.62 23.41 -5.48
CA GLN A 170 -13.99 24.65 -5.03
C GLN A 170 -12.91 25.05 -6.03
N PRO A 171 -12.76 26.35 -6.36
CA PRO A 171 -11.64 26.78 -7.20
C PRO A 171 -10.32 26.55 -6.47
N ILE A 172 -9.34 25.99 -7.16
CA ILE A 172 -7.98 25.84 -6.64
C ILE A 172 -7.35 27.24 -6.51
N PRO A 173 -6.74 27.59 -5.36
CA PRO A 173 -6.11 28.88 -5.17
C PRO A 173 -5.09 29.22 -6.26
N GLU A 174 -5.01 30.51 -6.64
CA GLU A 174 -4.25 30.99 -7.80
C GLU A 174 -2.78 30.54 -7.79
N ARG A 175 -2.13 30.56 -6.62
CA ARG A 175 -0.75 30.08 -6.45
C ARG A 175 -0.58 28.62 -6.88
N TYR A 176 -1.54 27.75 -6.59
CA TYR A 176 -1.45 26.33 -6.92
C TYR A 176 -1.97 26.05 -8.33
N ALA A 177 -2.94 26.83 -8.80
CA ALA A 177 -3.34 26.86 -10.21
C ALA A 177 -2.15 27.20 -11.13
N ASP A 178 -1.25 28.08 -10.68
CA ASP A 178 0.01 28.38 -11.37
C ASP A 178 0.93 27.16 -11.49
N TRP A 179 1.05 26.36 -10.42
CA TRP A 179 1.86 25.13 -10.41
C TRP A 179 1.25 24.02 -11.28
N LEU A 180 -0.08 23.88 -11.25
CA LEU A 180 -0.82 22.99 -12.13
C LEU A 180 -0.56 23.34 -13.60
N ARG A 181 -0.67 24.62 -13.97
CA ARG A 181 -0.40 25.09 -15.34
C ARG A 181 1.04 24.86 -15.77
N TYR A 182 2.00 25.05 -14.85
CA TYR A 182 3.40 24.72 -15.10
C TYR A 182 3.56 23.23 -15.39
N GLY A 183 3.00 22.37 -14.55
CA GLY A 183 3.03 20.91 -14.74
C GLY A 183 2.39 20.45 -16.06
N GLU A 184 1.21 20.96 -16.41
CA GLU A 184 0.53 20.65 -17.67
C GLU A 184 1.30 21.13 -18.90
N THR A 185 2.02 22.26 -18.80
CA THR A 185 2.85 22.76 -19.90
C THR A 185 4.08 21.88 -20.12
N LEU A 186 4.73 21.44 -19.04
CA LEU A 186 5.92 20.61 -19.13
C LEU A 186 5.60 19.14 -19.43
N VAL A 187 4.40 18.66 -19.09
CA VAL A 187 4.01 17.25 -19.20
C VAL A 187 2.76 17.10 -20.07
N ASP A 188 2.98 17.09 -21.39
CA ASP A 188 1.91 16.83 -22.36
C ASP A 188 1.58 15.33 -22.43
N VAL A 189 0.54 14.92 -21.71
CA VAL A 189 0.03 13.54 -21.62
C VAL A 189 -0.75 13.08 -22.85
N SER A 190 -1.02 13.95 -23.83
CA SER A 190 -1.68 13.56 -25.08
C SER A 190 -0.80 12.67 -25.96
N VAL A 191 0.51 12.70 -25.73
CA VAL A 191 1.50 11.84 -26.41
C VAL A 191 1.86 10.67 -25.50
N PRO A 192 1.23 9.49 -25.61
CA PRO A 192 1.50 8.40 -24.67
C PRO A 192 2.91 7.84 -24.84
N VAL A 193 3.51 7.40 -23.73
CA VAL A 193 4.79 6.67 -23.75
C VAL A 193 4.70 5.43 -24.65
N PHE A 194 3.62 4.66 -24.56
CA PHE A 194 3.39 3.47 -25.39
C PHE A 194 2.29 3.70 -26.44
N PHE A 195 2.48 3.16 -27.65
CA PHE A 195 1.51 3.26 -28.76
C PHE A 195 0.43 2.19 -28.62
N GLU A 196 -0.61 2.47 -27.83
CA GLU A 196 -1.81 1.63 -27.60
C GLU A 196 -1.58 0.19 -27.07
N LYS A 197 -2.50 -0.28 -26.23
CA LYS A 197 -2.48 -1.61 -25.65
C LYS A 197 -3.12 -2.59 -26.63
N LYS A 198 -2.43 -3.65 -27.06
CA LYS A 198 -3.17 -4.86 -27.50
C LYS A 198 -3.98 -5.33 -26.30
N SER A 199 -5.29 -5.47 -26.49
CA SER A 199 -6.31 -5.61 -25.44
C SER A 199 -6.24 -6.92 -24.65
N GLU A 200 -5.30 -7.81 -24.97
CA GLU A 200 -5.09 -9.05 -24.22
C GLU A 200 -3.59 -9.25 -23.97
N PRO A 201 -3.17 -9.58 -22.73
CA PRO A 201 -1.86 -10.16 -22.55
C PRO A 201 -1.86 -11.42 -23.41
N GLN A 202 -0.95 -11.51 -24.39
CA GLN A 202 -0.72 -12.73 -25.16
C GLN A 202 -0.10 -13.79 -24.24
N GLN A 203 -0.88 -14.27 -23.28
CA GLN A 203 -0.57 -15.40 -22.45
C GLN A 203 -0.74 -16.65 -23.32
N PHE A 204 0.38 -17.33 -23.55
CA PHE A 204 0.43 -18.71 -24.05
C PHE A 204 -0.11 -18.99 -25.45
N LEU A 205 0.03 -18.07 -26.41
CA LEU A 205 0.00 -18.46 -27.82
C LEU A 205 1.38 -19.00 -28.22
N VAL A 206 1.40 -20.17 -28.84
CA VAL A 206 2.59 -20.68 -29.53
C VAL A 206 2.92 -19.68 -30.64
N ARG A 207 3.88 -18.79 -30.39
CA ARG A 207 4.33 -17.81 -31.37
C ARG A 207 5.18 -18.55 -32.40
N GLU A 208 4.83 -18.43 -33.68
CA GLU A 208 5.69 -18.89 -34.77
C GLU A 208 7.02 -18.11 -34.73
N ASN A 209 8.13 -18.81 -34.92
CA ASN A 209 9.46 -18.19 -34.94
C ASN A 209 9.52 -17.12 -36.03
N SER A 210 9.82 -15.89 -35.62
CA SER A 210 9.96 -14.73 -36.50
C SER A 210 11.42 -14.52 -36.94
N ILE A 211 11.62 -13.63 -37.92
CA ILE A 211 12.97 -13.20 -38.30
C ILE A 211 13.73 -12.54 -37.14
N ILE A 212 13.01 -11.92 -36.19
CA ILE A 212 13.57 -11.38 -34.95
C ILE A 212 14.15 -12.52 -34.08
N ASP A 213 13.47 -13.66 -33.99
CA ASP A 213 13.95 -14.82 -33.24
C ASP A 213 15.18 -15.45 -33.92
N SER A 214 15.27 -15.34 -35.24
CA SER A 214 16.46 -15.75 -36.02
C SER A 214 17.65 -14.84 -35.74
N LEU A 215 17.46 -13.51 -35.67
CA LEU A 215 18.50 -12.57 -35.25
C LEU A 215 19.02 -12.88 -33.83
N VAL A 216 18.11 -13.10 -32.87
CA VAL A 216 18.48 -13.44 -31.49
C VAL A 216 19.24 -14.76 -31.45
N SER A 217 18.70 -15.81 -32.07
CA SER A 217 19.33 -17.13 -32.10
C SER A 217 20.72 -17.07 -32.74
N TYR A 218 20.85 -16.33 -33.85
CA TYR A 218 22.13 -16.13 -34.51
C TYR A 218 23.15 -15.46 -33.59
N PHE A 219 22.76 -14.36 -32.92
CA PHE A 219 23.62 -13.67 -31.96
C PHE A 219 24.03 -14.57 -30.79
N GLU A 220 23.07 -15.25 -30.16
CA GLU A 220 23.33 -16.09 -28.99
C GLU A 220 24.20 -17.31 -29.30
N ILE A 221 24.01 -17.95 -30.46
CA ILE A 221 24.85 -19.06 -30.93
C ILE A 221 26.26 -18.57 -31.25
N THR A 222 26.38 -17.49 -32.04
CA THR A 222 27.68 -17.00 -32.52
C THR A 222 28.56 -16.46 -31.38
N THR A 223 27.93 -15.95 -30.32
CA THR A 223 28.62 -15.44 -29.13
C THR A 223 28.74 -16.46 -28.00
N ALA A 224 28.32 -17.71 -28.25
CA ALA A 224 28.34 -18.80 -27.27
C ALA A 224 27.67 -18.43 -25.93
N LYS A 225 26.44 -17.90 -25.98
CA LYS A 225 25.66 -17.58 -24.77
C LYS A 225 25.55 -18.82 -23.88
N PRO A 226 25.91 -18.72 -22.58
CA PRO A 226 25.78 -19.83 -21.65
C PRO A 226 24.35 -20.39 -21.61
N GLN A 227 24.24 -21.72 -21.67
CA GLN A 227 22.96 -22.41 -21.62
C GLN A 227 22.62 -22.77 -20.18
N TYR A 228 21.33 -22.74 -19.86
CA TYR A 228 20.87 -23.10 -18.52
C TYR A 228 21.21 -24.58 -18.23
N PRO A 229 21.86 -24.89 -17.10
CA PRO A 229 22.30 -26.24 -16.84
C PRO A 229 21.14 -27.13 -16.42
N ASP A 230 21.14 -28.39 -16.87
CA ASP A 230 20.19 -29.41 -16.41
C ASP A 230 20.42 -29.76 -14.92
N ASP A 231 21.65 -29.66 -14.45
CA ASP A 231 22.04 -29.89 -13.06
C ASP A 231 22.09 -28.60 -12.24
N LYS A 232 21.29 -28.54 -11.17
CA LYS A 232 21.24 -27.42 -10.22
C LYS A 232 22.56 -27.17 -9.51
N ALA A 233 23.46 -28.17 -9.41
CA ALA A 233 24.80 -27.98 -8.83
C ALA A 233 25.65 -26.97 -9.62
N ASN A 234 25.37 -26.78 -10.91
CA ASN A 234 26.12 -25.88 -11.80
C ASN A 234 25.49 -24.47 -11.92
N LEU A 235 24.43 -24.18 -11.14
CA LEU A 235 23.72 -22.90 -11.22
C LEU A 235 24.64 -21.70 -10.96
N GLU A 236 25.52 -21.79 -9.96
CA GLU A 236 26.40 -20.67 -9.61
C GLU A 236 27.39 -20.35 -10.74
N GLN A 237 27.99 -21.39 -11.34
CA GLN A 237 28.87 -21.24 -12.49
C GLN A 237 28.13 -20.69 -13.71
N PHE A 238 26.88 -21.14 -13.95
CA PHE A 238 26.02 -20.60 -14.99
C PHE A 238 25.75 -19.10 -14.79
N TYR A 239 25.43 -18.67 -13.57
CA TYR A 239 25.19 -17.25 -13.28
C TYR A 239 26.45 -16.40 -13.46
N GLN A 240 27.61 -16.88 -13.01
CA GLN A 240 28.89 -16.20 -13.22
C GLN A 240 29.23 -16.08 -14.71
N ALA A 241 29.13 -17.18 -15.46
CA ALA A 241 29.38 -17.18 -16.90
C ALA A 241 28.38 -16.30 -17.66
N SER A 242 27.11 -16.32 -17.26
CA SER A 242 26.06 -15.47 -17.83
C SER A 242 26.34 -13.99 -17.56
N SER A 243 26.76 -13.63 -16.35
CA SER A 243 27.17 -12.27 -16.02
C SER A 243 28.32 -11.80 -16.91
N LEU A 244 29.39 -12.58 -16.99
CA LEU A 244 30.55 -12.26 -17.84
C LEU A 244 30.21 -12.18 -19.34
N TRP A 245 29.21 -12.94 -19.78
CA TRP A 245 28.70 -12.85 -21.14
C TRP A 245 27.89 -11.57 -21.36
N GLN A 246 27.00 -11.23 -20.41
CA GLN A 246 26.21 -9.99 -20.43
C GLN A 246 27.10 -8.74 -20.50
N ASP A 247 28.18 -8.70 -19.70
CA ASP A 247 29.16 -7.60 -19.68
C ASP A 247 29.87 -7.41 -21.04
N ARG A 248 29.87 -8.44 -21.89
CA ARG A 248 30.53 -8.44 -23.20
C ARG A 248 29.58 -8.29 -24.38
N ILE A 249 28.27 -8.17 -24.16
CA ILE A 249 27.29 -8.09 -25.26
C ILE A 249 27.65 -6.97 -26.24
N SER A 250 28.01 -5.78 -25.76
CA SER A 250 28.31 -4.66 -26.66
C SER A 250 29.60 -4.88 -27.46
N HIS A 251 30.60 -5.57 -26.89
CA HIS A 251 31.79 -5.96 -27.65
C HIS A 251 31.46 -6.99 -28.75
N PHE A 252 30.62 -7.97 -28.43
CA PHE A 252 30.21 -8.98 -29.40
C PHE A 252 29.34 -8.38 -30.51
N SER A 253 28.36 -7.54 -30.17
CA SER A 253 27.50 -6.92 -31.17
C SER A 253 28.28 -5.98 -32.09
N ASP A 254 29.27 -5.27 -31.56
CA ASP A 254 30.13 -4.36 -32.33
C ASP A 254 30.99 -5.12 -33.34
N SER A 255 31.65 -6.20 -32.88
CA SER A 255 32.43 -7.08 -33.74
C SER A 255 31.56 -7.71 -34.84
N LEU A 256 30.37 -8.21 -34.50
CA LEU A 256 29.47 -8.82 -35.47
C LEU A 256 28.95 -7.80 -36.48
N PHE A 257 28.57 -6.60 -36.02
CA PHE A 257 28.09 -5.55 -36.92
C PHE A 257 29.17 -5.13 -37.93
N HIS A 258 30.43 -5.00 -37.51
CA HIS A 258 31.51 -4.57 -38.41
C HIS A 258 32.06 -5.66 -39.33
N HIS A 259 32.01 -6.93 -38.92
CA HIS A 259 32.70 -8.02 -39.63
C HIS A 259 31.80 -9.12 -40.17
N ASP A 260 30.53 -9.17 -39.77
CA ASP A 260 29.59 -10.21 -40.17
C ASP A 260 28.46 -9.63 -41.05
N SER A 261 28.43 -10.02 -42.32
CA SER A 261 27.36 -9.60 -43.24
C SER A 261 26.02 -10.27 -42.94
N ALA A 262 26.02 -11.51 -42.43
CA ALA A 262 24.79 -12.22 -42.11
C ALA A 262 24.09 -11.60 -40.91
N PHE A 263 24.85 -11.22 -39.87
CA PHE A 263 24.30 -10.47 -38.73
C PHE A 263 23.65 -9.15 -39.17
N ARG A 264 24.33 -8.38 -40.04
CA ARG A 264 23.80 -7.12 -40.57
C ARG A 264 22.52 -7.31 -41.37
N SER A 265 22.48 -8.28 -42.29
CA SER A 265 21.27 -8.58 -43.06
C SER A 265 20.11 -9.00 -42.15
N LEU A 266 20.36 -9.87 -41.17
CA LEU A 266 19.34 -10.27 -40.18
C LEU A 266 18.84 -9.09 -39.35
N LEU A 267 19.72 -8.16 -38.96
CA LEU A 267 19.34 -6.97 -38.20
C LEU A 267 18.44 -6.04 -39.03
N GLU A 268 18.80 -5.77 -40.28
CA GLU A 268 18.02 -4.93 -41.19
C GLU A 268 16.65 -5.55 -41.51
N GLU A 269 16.61 -6.84 -41.85
CA GLU A 269 15.37 -7.56 -42.12
C GLU A 269 14.46 -7.63 -40.89
N SER A 270 15.04 -7.88 -39.70
CA SER A 270 14.31 -7.88 -38.44
C SER A 270 13.71 -6.53 -38.11
N LEU A 271 14.43 -5.44 -38.38
CA LEU A 271 13.96 -4.08 -38.16
C LEU A 271 12.80 -3.73 -39.09
N ILE A 272 12.89 -4.07 -40.38
CA ILE A 272 11.80 -3.88 -41.35
C ILE A 272 10.55 -4.65 -40.92
N TYR A 273 10.71 -5.91 -40.53
CA TYR A 273 9.63 -6.76 -40.04
C TYR A 273 8.98 -6.17 -38.78
N ALA A 274 9.79 -5.77 -37.79
CA ALA A 274 9.34 -5.21 -36.54
C ALA A 274 8.51 -3.92 -36.71
N GLU A 275 8.97 -3.00 -37.56
CA GLU A 275 8.27 -1.74 -37.84
C GLU A 275 6.94 -1.94 -38.56
N LYS A 276 6.87 -2.95 -39.43
CA LYS A 276 5.66 -3.33 -40.16
C LYS A 276 4.64 -4.01 -39.25
N GLU A 277 5.07 -5.03 -38.51
CA GLU A 277 4.19 -5.89 -37.70
C GLU A 277 3.94 -5.34 -36.28
N LYS A 278 4.59 -4.23 -35.91
CA LYS A 278 4.49 -3.58 -34.59
C LYS A 278 4.86 -4.54 -33.45
N VAL A 279 5.99 -5.21 -33.60
CA VAL A 279 6.55 -6.17 -32.62
C VAL A 279 8.03 -5.92 -32.43
N SER A 280 8.55 -6.18 -31.23
CA SER A 280 9.97 -5.98 -30.93
C SER A 280 10.45 -6.92 -29.82
N ASN A 281 11.77 -6.93 -29.56
CA ASN A 281 12.36 -7.49 -28.35
C ASN A 281 13.61 -6.70 -27.92
N GLY A 282 14.15 -7.01 -26.75
CA GLY A 282 15.26 -6.26 -26.16
C GLY A 282 16.56 -6.25 -26.99
N TYR A 283 16.87 -7.34 -27.73
CA TYR A 283 18.07 -7.38 -28.57
C TYR A 283 17.92 -6.50 -29.81
N LEU A 284 16.79 -6.61 -30.52
CA LEU A 284 16.53 -5.78 -31.70
C LEU A 284 16.53 -4.30 -31.33
N GLU A 285 15.89 -3.95 -30.20
CA GLU A 285 15.91 -2.59 -29.64
C GLU A 285 17.34 -2.09 -29.39
N LYS A 286 18.17 -2.90 -28.72
CA LYS A 286 19.56 -2.57 -28.41
C LYS A 286 20.39 -2.38 -29.67
N PHE A 287 20.38 -3.35 -30.58
CA PHE A 287 21.18 -3.29 -31.80
C PHE A 287 20.75 -2.15 -32.72
N THR A 288 19.45 -1.87 -32.79
CA THR A 288 18.93 -0.71 -33.53
C THR A 288 19.44 0.59 -32.91
N ALA A 289 19.47 0.72 -31.58
CA ALA A 289 19.95 1.92 -30.90
C ALA A 289 21.46 2.13 -31.10
N GLU A 290 22.25 1.06 -31.00
CA GLU A 290 23.72 1.09 -31.12
C GLU A 290 24.17 1.35 -32.57
N TYR A 291 23.56 0.67 -33.55
CA TYR A 291 24.13 0.57 -34.90
C TYR A 291 23.32 1.24 -36.02
N ILE A 292 22.02 1.49 -35.81
CA ILE A 292 21.13 1.96 -36.88
C ILE A 292 20.57 3.36 -36.58
N SER A 293 19.74 3.50 -35.55
CA SER A 293 19.11 4.76 -35.16
C SER A 293 18.45 4.65 -33.79
N LYS A 294 18.87 5.52 -32.86
CA LYS A 294 18.24 5.68 -31.54
C LYS A 294 16.75 6.03 -31.63
N ALA A 295 16.36 6.87 -32.59
CA ALA A 295 14.95 7.26 -32.77
C ALA A 295 14.08 6.08 -33.24
N ARG A 296 14.60 5.21 -34.11
CA ARG A 296 13.90 3.99 -34.52
C ARG A 296 13.79 3.00 -33.36
N ALA A 297 14.88 2.82 -32.59
CA ALA A 297 14.88 1.98 -31.40
C ALA A 297 13.87 2.44 -30.35
N LEU A 298 13.79 3.74 -30.09
CA LEU A 298 12.78 4.32 -29.21
C LEU A 298 11.36 3.97 -29.68
N ASN A 299 11.07 4.13 -30.98
CA ASN A 299 9.76 3.78 -31.52
C ASN A 299 9.44 2.28 -31.39
N LEU A 300 10.43 1.39 -31.57
CA LEU A 300 10.25 -0.05 -31.35
C LEU A 300 9.91 -0.36 -29.88
N MET A 301 10.62 0.23 -28.91
CA MET A 301 10.35 0.02 -27.48
C MET A 301 8.93 0.44 -27.12
N ARG A 302 8.46 1.57 -27.64
CA ARG A 302 7.13 2.12 -27.39
C ARG A 302 5.98 1.29 -27.98
N GLN A 303 6.27 0.38 -28.92
CA GLN A 303 5.28 -0.55 -29.48
C GLN A 303 5.11 -1.84 -28.66
N ASN A 304 6.05 -2.14 -27.75
CA ASN A 304 6.13 -3.43 -27.08
C ASN A 304 6.21 -3.26 -25.56
N GLN A 305 5.11 -2.86 -24.92
CA GLN A 305 5.07 -2.69 -23.46
C GLN A 305 5.30 -4.01 -22.73
N GLN A 306 6.35 -4.07 -21.90
CA GLN A 306 6.59 -5.19 -21.00
C GLN A 306 5.62 -5.13 -19.80
N VAL A 307 5.04 -6.28 -19.46
CA VAL A 307 4.17 -6.44 -18.29
C VAL A 307 4.84 -7.39 -17.30
N GLY A 308 5.11 -6.90 -16.10
CA GLY A 308 5.80 -7.64 -15.06
C GLY A 308 4.91 -8.75 -14.50
N SER A 309 5.48 -9.94 -14.33
CA SER A 309 4.75 -11.12 -13.83
C SER A 309 4.48 -11.06 -12.32
N CYS A 310 5.30 -10.34 -11.56
CA CYS A 310 5.17 -10.18 -10.11
C CYS A 310 5.62 -8.79 -9.64
N SER A 311 5.50 -8.54 -8.33
CA SER A 311 5.85 -7.25 -7.72
C SER A 311 7.36 -6.98 -7.67
N PHE A 312 8.22 -7.99 -7.82
CA PHE A 312 9.68 -7.81 -7.82
C PHE A 312 10.30 -7.82 -9.23
N ASP A 313 9.50 -7.97 -10.28
CA ASP A 313 9.99 -8.05 -11.67
C ASP A 313 10.49 -6.69 -12.18
N THR A 314 11.78 -6.44 -12.28
CA THR A 314 12.26 -5.10 -12.70
C THR A 314 12.14 -4.84 -14.21
N GLY A 315 11.73 -5.81 -15.03
CA GLY A 315 11.68 -5.69 -16.49
C GLY A 315 10.92 -4.45 -17.01
N PRO A 316 9.66 -4.21 -16.61
CA PRO A 316 8.89 -3.04 -17.02
C PRO A 316 9.53 -1.70 -16.62
N GLU A 317 10.10 -1.62 -15.42
CA GLU A 317 10.81 -0.42 -14.95
C GLU A 317 12.08 -0.20 -15.79
N ASN A 318 12.87 -1.25 -16.01
CA ASN A 318 14.08 -1.20 -16.84
C ASN A 318 13.74 -0.74 -18.26
N GLN A 319 12.61 -1.16 -18.83
CA GLN A 319 12.15 -0.68 -20.13
C GLN A 319 11.84 0.83 -20.12
N LEU A 320 11.10 1.31 -19.10
CA LEU A 320 10.82 2.73 -18.96
C LEU A 320 12.12 3.55 -18.83
N ARG A 321 13.11 3.06 -18.09
CA ARG A 321 14.44 3.71 -17.98
C ARG A 321 15.14 3.82 -19.34
N ARG A 322 15.11 2.75 -20.15
CA ARG A 322 15.65 2.78 -21.53
C ARG A 322 14.89 3.76 -22.42
N ILE A 323 13.56 3.81 -22.32
CA ILE A 323 12.73 4.77 -23.08
C ILE A 323 13.08 6.20 -22.67
N ALA A 324 13.16 6.50 -21.37
CA ALA A 324 13.55 7.81 -20.87
C ALA A 324 14.94 8.22 -21.39
N GLY A 325 15.94 7.35 -21.25
CA GLY A 325 17.30 7.62 -21.75
C GLY A 325 17.35 7.87 -23.27
N LEU A 326 16.72 7.00 -24.08
CA LEU A 326 16.69 7.21 -25.53
C LEU A 326 15.88 8.46 -25.94
N ALA A 327 14.81 8.78 -25.22
CA ALA A 327 14.04 10.00 -25.46
C ALA A 327 14.86 11.26 -25.12
N ALA A 328 15.66 11.23 -24.06
CA ALA A 328 16.62 12.29 -23.76
C ALA A 328 17.65 12.44 -24.90
N GLU A 329 18.30 11.34 -25.31
CA GLU A 329 19.33 11.32 -26.37
C GLU A 329 18.80 11.71 -27.75
N THR A 330 17.49 11.58 -27.98
CA THR A 330 16.82 11.97 -29.23
C THR A 330 16.03 13.26 -29.10
N HIS A 331 16.13 13.94 -27.95
CA HIS A 331 15.47 15.21 -27.61
C HIS A 331 13.94 15.17 -27.76
N GLN A 332 13.31 14.03 -27.48
CA GLN A 332 11.86 13.87 -27.46
C GLN A 332 11.31 14.17 -26.05
N TRP A 333 11.23 15.46 -25.69
CA TRP A 333 10.86 15.91 -24.35
C TRP A 333 9.60 15.26 -23.79
N ASN A 334 8.48 15.25 -24.52
CA ASN A 334 7.21 14.70 -24.03
C ASN A 334 7.33 13.22 -23.64
N ILE A 335 8.10 12.43 -24.40
CA ILE A 335 8.34 11.02 -24.09
C ILE A 335 9.28 10.88 -22.91
N PHE A 336 10.35 11.69 -22.88
CA PHE A 336 11.33 11.69 -21.80
C PHE A 336 10.67 11.99 -20.45
N ILE A 337 9.99 13.14 -20.32
CA ILE A 337 9.46 13.60 -19.03
C ILE A 337 8.36 12.68 -18.51
N GLN A 338 7.48 12.18 -19.38
CA GLN A 338 6.46 11.22 -18.96
C GLN A 338 7.04 9.87 -18.55
N ALA A 339 8.01 9.34 -19.31
CA ALA A 339 8.67 8.08 -18.95
C ALA A 339 9.43 8.24 -17.63
N PHE A 340 10.11 9.37 -17.43
CA PHE A 340 10.79 9.72 -16.19
C PHE A 340 9.80 9.75 -15.01
N LEU A 341 8.71 10.52 -15.14
CA LEU A 341 7.70 10.60 -14.08
C LEU A 341 7.03 9.24 -13.85
N ASN A 342 6.87 8.40 -14.87
CA ASN A 342 6.36 7.04 -14.70
C ASN A 342 7.31 6.15 -13.90
N ILE A 343 8.64 6.29 -14.08
CA ILE A 343 9.63 5.62 -13.22
C ILE A 343 9.50 6.14 -11.79
N MET A 344 9.53 7.46 -11.60
CA MET A 344 9.45 8.09 -10.29
C MET A 344 8.17 7.68 -9.52
N ASN A 345 7.02 7.65 -10.20
CA ASN A 345 5.72 7.34 -9.61
C ASN A 345 5.39 5.83 -9.59
N ASP A 346 6.35 4.96 -9.89
CA ASP A 346 6.17 3.51 -9.97
C ASP A 346 5.03 3.04 -10.91
N ARG A 347 4.84 3.74 -12.03
CA ARG A 347 3.82 3.46 -13.05
C ARG A 347 4.32 2.50 -14.13
N ALA A 348 4.87 1.38 -13.69
CA ALA A 348 5.27 0.28 -14.57
C ALA A 348 4.16 -0.80 -14.59
N SER A 349 3.86 -1.35 -15.77
CA SER A 349 2.78 -2.36 -15.92
C SER A 349 3.13 -3.67 -15.23
N ARG A 350 2.29 -4.14 -14.30
CA ARG A 350 2.49 -5.38 -13.52
C ARG A 350 1.17 -6.12 -13.31
N VAL A 351 1.23 -7.45 -13.24
CA VAL A 351 0.06 -8.30 -12.90
C VAL A 351 -0.26 -8.25 -11.41
N ALA A 352 0.77 -8.24 -10.56
CA ALA A 352 0.65 -8.07 -9.12
C ALA A 352 1.70 -7.06 -8.63
N ASN A 353 1.30 -6.11 -7.79
CA ASN A 353 2.20 -5.13 -7.19
C ASN A 353 1.93 -5.05 -5.68
N SER A 354 2.98 -5.09 -4.87
CA SER A 354 2.86 -4.98 -3.40
C SER A 354 3.46 -3.65 -2.93
N ASN A 355 2.90 -3.08 -1.87
CA ASN A 355 3.35 -1.80 -1.32
C ASN A 355 4.82 -1.84 -0.87
N ILE A 356 5.29 -2.99 -0.34
CA ILE A 356 6.68 -3.22 0.06
C ILE A 356 7.63 -3.07 -1.13
N ALA A 357 7.29 -3.66 -2.27
CA ALA A 357 8.13 -3.61 -3.46
C ALA A 357 8.08 -2.24 -4.15
N SER A 358 6.96 -1.52 -4.06
CA SER A 358 6.89 -0.13 -4.52
C SER A 358 7.81 0.75 -3.68
N ALA A 359 7.72 0.71 -2.34
CA ALA A 359 8.48 1.59 -1.45
C ALA A 359 10.01 1.46 -1.60
N SER A 360 10.53 0.30 -2.01
CA SER A 360 11.97 0.09 -2.20
C SER A 360 12.54 0.65 -3.52
N ARG A 361 11.71 0.97 -4.51
CA ARG A 361 12.15 1.46 -5.83
C ARG A 361 12.56 2.93 -5.75
N LYS A 362 13.68 3.27 -6.43
CA LYS A 362 14.25 4.62 -6.47
C LYS A 362 13.38 5.58 -7.29
N THR A 363 13.42 6.86 -6.94
CA THR A 363 12.68 7.94 -7.62
C THR A 363 13.51 8.66 -8.68
N TYR A 364 14.84 8.53 -8.62
CA TYR A 364 15.82 9.19 -9.50
C TYR A 364 15.71 10.73 -9.53
N ALA A 365 15.06 11.34 -8.54
CA ALA A 365 14.72 12.77 -8.55
C ALA A 365 15.94 13.71 -8.68
N GLU A 366 17.11 13.28 -8.24
CA GLU A 366 18.38 14.00 -8.41
C GLU A 366 18.70 14.29 -9.88
N GLU A 367 18.33 13.41 -10.81
CA GLU A 367 18.54 13.63 -12.25
C GLU A 367 17.75 14.84 -12.76
N LEU A 368 16.53 15.10 -12.25
CA LEU A 368 15.76 16.28 -12.64
C LEU A 368 16.39 17.58 -12.13
N THR A 369 17.19 17.54 -11.06
CA THR A 369 17.89 18.72 -10.55
C THR A 369 19.01 19.21 -11.47
N LYS A 370 19.46 18.35 -12.41
CA LYS A 370 20.44 18.70 -13.45
C LYS A 370 19.84 19.58 -14.56
N LEU A 371 18.51 19.67 -14.64
CA LEU A 371 17.77 20.41 -15.67
C LEU A 371 17.33 21.79 -15.18
N ASP A 372 17.20 22.74 -16.10
CA ASP A 372 16.79 24.12 -15.81
C ASP A 372 15.26 24.24 -15.72
N LEU A 373 14.65 23.53 -14.77
CA LEU A 373 13.20 23.52 -14.50
C LEU A 373 12.90 23.80 -13.01
N ASP A 374 11.72 24.36 -12.73
CA ASP A 374 11.22 24.51 -11.36
C ASP A 374 10.64 23.18 -10.85
N LEU A 375 11.50 22.40 -10.20
CA LEU A 375 11.15 21.07 -9.68
C LEU A 375 9.98 21.11 -8.70
N PHE A 376 9.86 22.17 -7.90
CA PHE A 376 8.78 22.30 -6.92
C PHE A 376 7.44 22.53 -7.61
N ARG A 377 7.38 23.47 -8.57
CA ARG A 377 6.15 23.71 -9.34
C ARG A 377 5.74 22.47 -10.11
N LEU A 378 6.69 21.77 -10.72
CA LEU A 378 6.42 20.53 -11.45
C LEU A 378 5.86 19.45 -10.51
N LEU A 379 6.63 19.07 -9.47
CA LEU A 379 6.26 17.92 -8.63
C LEU A 379 5.08 18.19 -7.72
N LEU A 380 4.98 19.38 -7.12
CA LEU A 380 3.81 19.74 -6.31
C LEU A 380 2.58 19.98 -7.18
N GLY A 381 2.75 20.56 -8.37
CA GLY A 381 1.68 20.76 -9.36
C GLY A 381 1.03 19.44 -9.77
N ILE A 382 1.82 18.43 -10.13
CA ILE A 382 1.29 17.08 -10.44
C ILE A 382 0.72 16.37 -9.20
N ASN A 383 1.04 16.80 -7.97
CA ASN A 383 0.49 16.17 -6.77
C ASN A 383 -0.97 16.55 -6.52
N PHE A 384 -1.41 17.71 -7.00
CA PHE A 384 -2.79 18.16 -6.82
C PHE A 384 -3.79 17.19 -7.46
N ARG A 385 -5.00 17.18 -6.90
CA ARG A 385 -6.13 16.40 -7.40
C ARG A 385 -7.22 17.37 -7.82
N ILE A 386 -7.45 17.39 -9.13
CA ILE A 386 -8.37 18.32 -9.76
C ILE A 386 -9.43 17.57 -10.53
N LEU A 387 -10.57 18.22 -10.74
CA LEU A 387 -11.50 17.80 -11.76
C LEU A 387 -10.89 18.10 -13.13
N VAL A 388 -10.71 17.05 -13.92
CA VAL A 388 -10.30 17.18 -15.33
C VAL A 388 -11.56 17.41 -16.16
N GLU A 389 -11.62 18.55 -16.86
CA GLU A 389 -12.72 18.88 -17.75
C GLU A 389 -12.59 18.14 -19.09
N GLU A 390 -13.68 18.13 -19.87
CA GLU A 390 -13.71 17.39 -21.14
C GLU A 390 -12.67 17.94 -22.13
N GLY A 391 -11.74 17.07 -22.56
CA GLY A 391 -10.66 17.43 -23.47
C GLY A 391 -9.35 17.82 -22.78
N ASP A 392 -9.35 17.99 -21.45
CA ASP A 392 -8.14 18.21 -20.68
C ASP A 392 -7.52 16.91 -20.19
N GLN A 393 -6.25 16.98 -19.85
CA GLN A 393 -5.53 15.88 -19.24
C GLN A 393 -4.51 16.42 -18.23
N HIS A 394 -4.46 15.79 -17.06
CA HIS A 394 -3.54 16.17 -15.99
C HIS A 394 -2.70 14.94 -15.58
N TYR A 395 -1.38 15.06 -15.64
CA TYR A 395 -0.51 14.03 -15.06
C TYR A 395 -0.61 14.10 -13.53
N SER A 396 -1.35 13.20 -12.91
CA SER A 396 -1.43 13.13 -11.44
C SER A 396 -0.24 12.34 -10.87
N GLY A 397 0.71 12.93 -10.15
CA GLY A 397 1.79 12.22 -9.44
C GLY A 397 1.30 11.55 -8.14
N SER A 398 2.05 10.60 -7.58
CA SER A 398 1.75 9.94 -6.31
C SER A 398 2.43 10.65 -5.14
N GLY A 399 1.65 10.97 -4.10
CA GLY A 399 2.13 11.77 -2.97
C GLY A 399 3.24 11.07 -2.19
N ASP A 400 3.16 9.75 -2.01
CA ASP A 400 4.20 8.94 -1.39
C ASP A 400 5.51 8.94 -2.20
N LYS A 401 5.43 8.91 -3.53
CA LYS A 401 6.63 8.95 -4.39
C LYS A 401 7.25 10.32 -4.50
N ILE A 402 6.44 11.37 -4.51
CA ILE A 402 6.93 12.75 -4.44
C ILE A 402 7.59 12.99 -3.08
N ALA A 403 6.99 12.51 -1.99
CA ALA A 403 7.60 12.56 -0.66
C ALA A 403 8.93 11.81 -0.61
N GLN A 404 9.00 10.59 -1.16
CA GLN A 404 10.24 9.82 -1.27
C GLN A 404 11.29 10.56 -2.11
N ALA A 405 10.89 11.19 -3.21
CA ALA A 405 11.76 11.98 -4.07
C ALA A 405 12.43 13.12 -3.29
N PHE A 406 11.65 13.98 -2.64
CA PHE A 406 12.23 15.08 -1.85
C PHE A 406 13.03 14.62 -0.64
N ALA A 407 12.64 13.52 0.02
CA ALA A 407 13.42 12.95 1.14
C ALA A 407 14.80 12.44 0.70
N SER A 408 14.96 12.08 -0.57
CA SER A 408 16.24 11.63 -1.14
C SER A 408 17.13 12.76 -1.66
N LEU A 409 16.61 13.98 -1.81
CA LEU A 409 17.36 15.13 -2.31
C LEU A 409 18.21 15.80 -1.22
N PRO A 410 19.16 16.69 -1.58
CA PRO A 410 19.93 17.48 -0.62
C PRO A 410 19.07 18.31 0.34
N GLU A 411 19.64 18.66 1.49
CA GLU A 411 18.95 19.33 2.61
C GLU A 411 18.22 20.64 2.21
N GLU A 412 18.77 21.42 1.28
CA GLU A 412 18.14 22.64 0.78
C GLU A 412 16.77 22.39 0.12
N TYR A 413 16.63 21.29 -0.63
CA TYR A 413 15.37 20.88 -1.24
C TYR A 413 14.39 20.38 -0.17
N GLN A 414 14.90 19.62 0.80
CA GLN A 414 14.14 19.10 1.93
C GLN A 414 13.52 20.24 2.76
N VAL A 415 14.30 21.25 3.15
CA VAL A 415 13.82 22.41 3.93
C VAL A 415 12.77 23.20 3.14
N ARG A 416 13.01 23.44 1.85
CA ARG A 416 12.03 24.13 1.00
C ARG A 416 10.73 23.31 0.88
N PHE A 417 10.82 21.99 0.71
CA PHE A 417 9.66 21.11 0.62
C PHE A 417 8.83 21.12 1.90
N GLU A 418 9.46 21.02 3.07
CA GLU A 418 8.82 21.12 4.38
C GLU A 418 8.06 22.45 4.55
N ASN A 419 8.67 23.56 4.11
CA ASN A 419 8.04 24.88 4.15
C ASN A 419 6.86 24.99 3.18
N GLU A 420 6.99 24.47 1.95
CA GLU A 420 5.90 24.46 0.97
C GLU A 420 4.71 23.63 1.46
N LEU A 421 4.95 22.42 1.99
CA LEU A 421 3.89 21.60 2.59
C LEU A 421 3.21 22.30 3.77
N SER A 422 3.99 22.95 4.64
CA SER A 422 3.45 23.71 5.78
C SER A 422 2.59 24.89 5.35
N ASN A 423 2.98 25.57 4.26
CA ASN A 423 2.20 26.66 3.67
C ASN A 423 0.89 26.14 3.08
N ILE A 424 0.93 25.06 2.30
CA ILE A 424 -0.26 24.42 1.70
C ILE A 424 -1.24 23.99 2.80
N LEU A 425 -0.76 23.32 3.85
CA LEU A 425 -1.61 22.82 4.94
C LEU A 425 -2.11 23.93 5.88
N SER A 426 -1.52 25.12 5.82
CA SER A 426 -2.02 26.30 6.54
C SER A 426 -3.00 27.13 5.71
N ASP A 427 -3.19 26.82 4.42
CA ASP A 427 -4.03 27.57 3.52
C ASP A 427 -5.49 27.15 3.63
N THR A 428 -6.29 27.94 4.34
CA THR A 428 -7.72 27.67 4.55
C THR A 428 -8.57 27.88 3.29
N SER A 429 -7.99 28.36 2.19
CA SER A 429 -8.68 28.50 0.90
C SER A 429 -8.52 27.28 0.00
N LEU A 430 -7.69 26.30 0.39
CA LEU A 430 -7.61 25.01 -0.27
C LEU A 430 -8.81 24.13 0.10
N ASP A 431 -9.19 23.24 -0.79
CA ASP A 431 -10.28 22.31 -0.53
C ASP A 431 -9.89 21.17 0.43
N ASP A 432 -10.90 20.54 1.03
CA ASP A 432 -10.68 19.53 2.07
C ASP A 432 -9.86 18.34 1.56
N PHE A 433 -10.19 17.82 0.38
CA PHE A 433 -9.52 16.65 -0.16
C PHE A 433 -8.06 16.91 -0.52
N ASN A 434 -7.73 18.02 -1.19
CA ASN A 434 -6.33 18.36 -1.43
C ASN A 434 -5.58 18.63 -0.11
N SER A 435 -6.22 19.22 0.90
CA SER A 435 -5.63 19.36 2.23
C SER A 435 -5.28 18.00 2.85
N LEU A 436 -6.18 17.02 2.79
CA LEU A 436 -5.93 15.64 3.22
C LEU A 436 -4.80 14.98 2.43
N HIS A 437 -4.81 15.16 1.10
CA HIS A 437 -3.83 14.56 0.19
C HIS A 437 -2.40 15.09 0.45
N PHE A 438 -2.24 16.39 0.69
CA PHE A 438 -0.96 16.97 1.07
C PHE A 438 -0.54 16.63 2.51
N TYR A 439 -1.51 16.46 3.43
CA TYR A 439 -1.22 15.98 4.79
C TYR A 439 -0.65 14.57 4.75
N ASN A 440 -1.25 13.67 3.97
CA ASN A 440 -0.73 12.33 3.74
C ASN A 440 0.63 12.34 3.02
N THR A 441 0.87 13.29 2.11
CA THR A 441 2.19 13.50 1.50
C THR A 441 3.23 13.86 2.56
N PHE A 442 2.90 14.71 3.54
CA PHE A 442 3.84 15.09 4.61
C PHE A 442 4.12 13.93 5.57
N LEU A 443 3.11 13.12 5.91
CA LEU A 443 3.30 11.90 6.70
C LEU A 443 4.24 10.90 6.00
N ASN A 444 4.06 10.70 4.69
CA ASN A 444 4.96 9.85 3.91
C ASN A 444 6.39 10.41 3.89
N TYR A 445 6.55 11.74 3.77
CA TYR A 445 7.86 12.37 3.83
C TYR A 445 8.54 12.13 5.18
N GLN A 446 7.82 12.33 6.29
CA GLN A 446 8.30 12.01 7.63
C GLN A 446 8.79 10.56 7.74
N TYR A 447 8.03 9.61 7.17
CA TYR A 447 8.40 8.19 7.13
C TYR A 447 9.71 7.96 6.37
N PHE A 448 9.89 8.58 5.20
CA PHE A 448 11.10 8.40 4.38
C PHE A 448 12.35 9.09 4.96
N MET A 449 12.19 10.09 5.83
CA MET A 449 13.31 10.72 6.56
C MET A 449 13.96 9.80 7.61
N ARG A 450 13.42 8.59 7.82
CA ARG A 450 13.88 7.56 8.79
C ARG A 450 13.83 8.07 10.23
N GLU A 451 14.05 7.24 11.26
CA GLU A 451 13.97 7.63 12.69
C GLU A 451 15.10 8.61 13.14
N THR A 452 15.27 9.71 12.41
CA THR A 452 16.22 10.78 12.65
C THR A 452 15.63 11.82 13.62
N SER A 453 16.49 12.65 14.20
CA SER A 453 16.05 13.84 14.95
C SER A 453 15.16 14.76 14.10
N ARG A 454 15.42 14.83 12.79
CA ARG A 454 14.63 15.59 11.83
C ARG A 454 13.22 15.03 11.65
N ALA A 455 13.05 13.71 11.53
CA ALA A 455 11.71 13.10 11.45
C ALA A 455 10.88 13.36 12.71
N LYS A 456 11.51 13.45 13.90
CA LYS A 456 10.84 13.87 15.14
C LYS A 456 10.41 15.34 15.09
N ALA A 457 11.27 16.23 14.59
CA ALA A 457 10.95 17.64 14.43
C ALA A 457 9.79 17.86 13.44
N ILE A 458 9.82 17.17 12.30
CA ILE A 458 8.72 17.16 11.31
C ILE A 458 7.43 16.69 11.97
N GLY A 459 7.48 15.63 12.79
CA GLY A 459 6.33 15.15 13.54
C GLY A 459 5.69 16.23 14.41
N GLN A 460 6.48 17.06 15.08
CA GLN A 460 5.96 18.18 15.87
C GLN A 460 5.32 19.27 14.99
N VAL A 461 5.90 19.56 13.82
CA VAL A 461 5.29 20.49 12.86
C VAL A 461 3.94 19.97 12.36
N ILE A 462 3.86 18.67 12.04
CA ILE A 462 2.61 18.03 11.60
C ILE A 462 1.54 18.14 12.68
N LEU A 463 1.85 17.85 13.96
CA LEU A 463 0.91 17.98 15.07
C LEU A 463 0.33 19.40 15.22
N GLU A 464 1.12 20.44 14.93
CA GLU A 464 0.62 21.82 14.94
C GLU A 464 -0.24 22.15 13.72
N LEU A 465 0.09 21.58 12.55
CA LEU A 465 -0.68 21.75 11.33
C LEU A 465 -2.02 21.01 11.37
N GLU A 466 -2.11 19.87 12.06
CA GLU A 466 -3.36 19.13 12.26
C GLU A 466 -4.47 20.02 12.81
N LYS A 467 -4.14 20.96 13.71
CA LYS A 467 -5.08 21.92 14.31
C LYS A 467 -5.70 22.87 13.29
N LYS A 468 -5.04 23.09 12.15
CA LYS A 468 -5.47 23.97 11.05
C LYS A 468 -6.21 23.24 9.94
N LEU A 469 -6.20 21.91 9.94
CA LEU A 469 -6.88 21.12 8.91
C LEU A 469 -8.40 21.39 8.92
N PRO A 470 -9.06 21.19 7.78
CA PRO A 470 -10.52 21.21 7.69
C PRO A 470 -11.22 20.40 8.77
N ALA A 471 -12.39 20.87 9.22
CA ALA A 471 -13.14 20.24 10.32
C ALA A 471 -13.50 18.77 10.03
N SER A 472 -13.79 18.44 8.77
CA SER A 472 -14.08 17.08 8.28
C SER A 472 -12.93 16.10 8.55
N ILE A 473 -11.69 16.56 8.41
CA ILE A 473 -10.47 15.79 8.66
C ILE A 473 -10.14 15.77 10.15
N ARG A 474 -10.20 16.92 10.82
CA ARG A 474 -9.88 17.04 12.25
C ARG A 474 -10.78 16.18 13.13
N ALA A 475 -12.06 16.05 12.79
CA ALA A 475 -12.97 15.18 13.53
C ALA A 475 -12.44 13.74 13.69
N ARG A 476 -11.68 13.24 12.70
CA ARG A 476 -11.07 11.91 12.72
C ARG A 476 -9.69 11.87 13.35
N ILE A 477 -8.93 12.96 13.25
CA ILE A 477 -7.62 13.07 13.90
C ILE A 477 -7.79 13.21 15.42
N ASP A 478 -8.69 14.10 15.85
CA ASP A 478 -8.96 14.39 17.25
C ASP A 478 -9.69 13.24 17.95
N ASN A 479 -10.46 12.45 17.19
CA ASN A 479 -11.11 11.23 17.67
C ASN A 479 -10.80 10.03 16.74
N PRO A 480 -9.62 9.41 16.89
CA PRO A 480 -9.20 8.30 16.04
C PRO A 480 -10.02 7.02 16.29
N HIS A 481 -10.88 6.99 17.30
CA HIS A 481 -11.75 5.86 17.62
C HIS A 481 -13.22 6.14 17.28
N LEU A 482 -13.51 7.26 16.59
CA LEU A 482 -14.87 7.69 16.31
C LEU A 482 -15.71 6.58 15.64
N GLU A 483 -15.14 5.86 14.66
CA GLU A 483 -15.87 4.78 13.99
C GLU A 483 -16.28 3.66 14.96
N LEU A 484 -15.44 3.29 15.93
CA LEU A 484 -15.81 2.30 16.95
C LEU A 484 -16.98 2.82 17.81
N PHE A 485 -16.93 4.09 18.23
CA PHE A 485 -18.02 4.70 19.00
C PHE A 485 -19.33 4.73 18.20
N GLU A 486 -19.26 4.95 16.89
CA GLU A 486 -20.44 4.98 16.01
C GLU A 486 -21.01 3.57 15.79
N VAL A 487 -20.16 2.57 15.59
CA VAL A 487 -20.57 1.16 15.52
C VAL A 487 -21.20 0.71 16.85
N LEU A 488 -20.66 1.15 17.99
CA LEU A 488 -21.14 0.81 19.33
C LEU A 488 -22.06 1.88 19.94
N HIS A 489 -22.75 2.69 19.13
CA HIS A 489 -23.57 3.81 19.63
C HIS A 489 -24.62 3.40 20.67
N LYS A 490 -25.07 2.13 20.65
CA LYS A 490 -26.03 1.58 21.64
C LYS A 490 -25.40 1.13 22.95
N GLU A 491 -24.14 0.71 22.90
CA GLU A 491 -23.33 0.27 24.03
C GLU A 491 -22.33 1.36 24.45
N GLN A 492 -22.61 2.62 24.08
CA GLN A 492 -21.67 3.72 24.27
C GLN A 492 -21.40 3.97 25.76
N LYS A 493 -22.42 3.88 26.62
CA LYS A 493 -22.26 4.08 28.07
C LYS A 493 -21.34 3.03 28.69
N GLU A 494 -21.39 1.82 28.17
CA GLU A 494 -20.59 0.70 28.58
C GLU A 494 -19.15 0.86 28.08
N LEU A 495 -18.96 1.26 26.82
CA LEU A 495 -17.65 1.58 26.25
C LEU A 495 -16.99 2.76 26.96
N ASP A 496 -17.76 3.75 27.42
CA ASP A 496 -17.27 4.93 28.15
C ASP A 496 -16.57 4.57 29.48
N ARG A 497 -16.74 3.34 29.99
CA ARG A 497 -16.02 2.82 31.16
C ARG A 497 -14.55 2.50 30.86
N PHE A 498 -14.18 2.46 29.59
CA PHE A 498 -12.84 2.09 29.12
C PHE A 498 -12.11 3.27 28.48
N GLU A 499 -10.79 3.28 28.64
CA GLU A 499 -9.89 4.00 27.75
C GLU A 499 -9.60 3.10 26.55
N VAL A 500 -9.92 3.61 25.35
CA VAL A 500 -9.64 2.92 24.09
C VAL A 500 -8.21 3.26 23.69
N LEU A 501 -7.32 2.27 23.72
CA LEU A 501 -5.91 2.45 23.36
C LEU A 501 -5.70 2.30 21.84
N ARG A 502 -6.47 1.41 21.21
CA ARG A 502 -6.47 1.13 19.77
C ARG A 502 -7.85 0.65 19.35
N SER A 503 -8.24 0.93 18.12
CA SER A 503 -9.43 0.33 17.51
C SER A 503 -9.30 0.22 16.00
N SER A 504 -10.08 -0.67 15.39
CA SER A 504 -10.27 -0.74 13.94
C SER A 504 -11.59 -1.42 13.62
N VAL A 505 -12.25 -1.04 12.53
CA VAL A 505 -13.42 -1.75 11.99
C VAL A 505 -13.03 -2.30 10.62
N ALA A 506 -13.12 -3.61 10.42
CA ALA A 506 -12.64 -4.25 9.19
C ALA A 506 -13.22 -5.65 8.99
N ASP A 507 -13.24 -6.09 7.73
CA ASP A 507 -13.29 -7.51 7.39
C ASP A 507 -11.90 -8.10 7.59
N ILE A 508 -11.76 -9.05 8.52
CA ILE A 508 -10.48 -9.70 8.80
C ILE A 508 -10.53 -11.15 8.39
N ILE A 509 -9.38 -11.72 8.02
CA ILE A 509 -9.20 -13.15 7.81
C ILE A 509 -7.97 -13.55 8.63
N SER A 510 -8.20 -14.28 9.73
CA SER A 510 -7.16 -14.71 10.67
C SER A 510 -7.38 -16.15 11.15
N SER A 511 -6.45 -16.66 11.96
CA SER A 511 -6.60 -17.96 12.65
C SER A 511 -7.69 -17.95 13.72
N ASP A 512 -8.13 -16.78 14.16
CA ASP A 512 -9.00 -16.67 15.33
C ASP A 512 -10.40 -16.21 14.92
N PHE A 513 -10.50 -15.46 13.82
CA PHE A 513 -11.74 -14.93 13.29
C PHE A 513 -11.66 -14.68 11.77
N SER A 514 -12.79 -14.81 11.07
CA SER A 514 -12.95 -14.39 9.68
C SER A 514 -14.34 -13.81 9.49
N GLY A 515 -14.42 -12.62 8.92
CA GLY A 515 -15.65 -11.87 8.69
C GLY A 515 -15.52 -10.41 9.11
N ASP A 516 -16.64 -9.70 9.04
CA ASP A 516 -16.72 -8.30 9.49
C ASP A 516 -16.68 -8.23 11.02
N CYS A 517 -15.73 -7.46 11.54
CA CYS A 517 -15.57 -7.25 12.98
C CYS A 517 -15.16 -5.82 13.31
N TRP A 518 -15.26 -5.50 14.60
CA TRP A 518 -14.45 -4.44 15.18
C TRP A 518 -13.43 -5.06 16.14
N ASN A 519 -12.25 -4.44 16.18
CA ASN A 519 -11.20 -4.75 17.12
C ASN A 519 -10.99 -3.55 18.05
N ALA A 520 -10.76 -3.81 19.32
CA ALA A 520 -10.40 -2.77 20.27
C ALA A 520 -9.41 -3.29 21.33
N THR A 521 -8.43 -2.45 21.66
CA THR A 521 -7.57 -2.64 22.84
C THR A 521 -8.06 -1.68 23.91
N LEU A 522 -8.58 -2.21 25.01
CA LEU A 522 -9.27 -1.47 26.06
C LEU A 522 -8.58 -1.63 27.41
N THR A 523 -8.61 -0.59 28.24
CA THR A 523 -8.31 -0.70 29.67
C THR A 523 -9.37 0.03 30.50
N GLU A 524 -9.66 -0.46 31.70
CA GLU A 524 -10.69 0.16 32.56
C GLU A 524 -10.22 1.54 33.04
N LYS A 525 -11.05 2.57 32.87
CA LYS A 525 -10.74 3.91 33.38
C LYS A 525 -10.60 3.88 34.90
N GLY A 526 -9.55 4.51 35.41
CA GLY A 526 -9.25 4.56 36.84
C GLY A 526 -8.61 3.28 37.40
N SER A 527 -8.29 2.29 36.55
CA SER A 527 -7.41 1.18 36.93
C SER A 527 -5.93 1.60 36.92
N ASP A 528 -5.04 0.69 37.33
CA ASP A 528 -3.58 0.87 37.21
C ASP A 528 -3.06 0.66 35.78
N GLY A 529 -3.94 0.32 34.83
CA GLY A 529 -3.61 0.06 33.44
C GLY A 529 -2.77 -1.20 33.20
N LYS A 530 -2.60 -2.07 34.21
CA LYS A 530 -1.81 -3.30 34.07
C LYS A 530 -2.53 -4.41 33.32
N ILE A 531 -3.86 -4.45 33.40
CA ILE A 531 -4.71 -5.39 32.65
C ILE A 531 -5.34 -4.66 31.47
N ILE A 532 -5.15 -5.23 30.29
CA ILE A 532 -5.61 -4.71 29.01
C ILE A 532 -6.41 -5.81 28.31
N TYR A 533 -7.50 -5.46 27.65
CA TYR A 533 -8.36 -6.39 26.93
C TYR A 533 -8.22 -6.16 25.43
N ASN A 534 -7.86 -7.19 24.68
CA ASN A 534 -7.87 -7.19 23.23
C ASN A 534 -9.12 -7.90 22.75
N LEU A 535 -10.05 -7.13 22.22
CA LEU A 535 -11.34 -7.60 21.75
C LEU A 535 -11.34 -7.69 20.23
N THR A 536 -11.86 -8.81 19.71
CA THR A 536 -12.17 -9.03 18.29
C THR A 536 -13.61 -9.49 18.21
N MET A 537 -14.52 -8.63 17.75
CA MET A 537 -15.95 -8.90 17.92
C MET A 537 -16.72 -8.81 16.61
N SER A 538 -17.50 -9.85 16.33
CA SER A 538 -18.29 -9.99 15.09
C SER A 538 -19.36 -8.91 14.96
N MET A 539 -19.63 -8.49 13.73
CA MET A 539 -20.73 -7.59 13.37
C MET A 539 -21.81 -8.29 12.52
N GLU A 540 -21.86 -9.63 12.49
CA GLU A 540 -22.64 -10.37 11.49
C GLU A 540 -24.09 -10.70 11.87
N GLU A 541 -24.49 -10.62 13.15
CA GLU A 541 -25.80 -11.12 13.61
C GLU A 541 -26.52 -10.23 14.64
N GLY A 542 -26.69 -8.94 14.36
CA GLY A 542 -27.62 -8.08 15.13
C GLY A 542 -27.31 -7.87 16.62
N ILE A 543 -26.13 -8.29 17.07
CA ILE A 543 -25.63 -8.05 18.41
C ILE A 543 -24.49 -7.04 18.27
N THR A 544 -24.62 -5.90 18.94
CA THR A 544 -23.44 -5.08 19.27
C THR A 544 -22.77 -5.82 20.45
N PRO A 545 -21.57 -6.38 20.26
CA PRO A 545 -21.09 -7.54 21.01
C PRO A 545 -20.28 -7.20 22.26
N LEU A 546 -20.19 -5.92 22.67
CA LEU A 546 -19.41 -5.56 23.85
C LEU A 546 -20.00 -6.21 25.11
N SER A 547 -21.33 -6.30 25.20
CA SER A 547 -22.08 -7.01 26.24
C SER A 547 -21.59 -8.44 26.48
N ASN A 548 -21.31 -9.23 25.44
CA ASN A 548 -20.76 -10.59 25.60
C ASN A 548 -19.45 -10.59 26.39
N PHE A 549 -18.57 -9.63 26.10
CA PHE A 549 -17.33 -9.47 26.85
C PHE A 549 -17.61 -8.97 28.28
N LEU A 550 -18.50 -8.00 28.45
CA LEU A 550 -18.84 -7.45 29.78
C LEU A 550 -19.39 -8.49 30.74
N ASP A 551 -20.16 -9.46 30.24
CA ASP A 551 -20.69 -10.57 31.03
C ASP A 551 -19.57 -11.50 31.54
N GLN A 552 -18.52 -11.70 30.75
CA GLN A 552 -17.38 -12.56 31.08
C GLN A 552 -16.25 -11.82 31.82
N MET A 553 -16.16 -10.50 31.65
CA MET A 553 -15.05 -9.68 32.14
C MET A 553 -14.78 -9.85 33.64
N PRO A 554 -15.77 -9.88 34.55
CA PRO A 554 -15.50 -10.07 35.98
C PRO A 554 -14.77 -11.39 36.28
N VAL A 555 -15.15 -12.48 35.61
CA VAL A 555 -14.54 -13.81 35.80
C VAL A 555 -13.13 -13.83 35.22
N LEU A 556 -12.94 -13.29 34.01
CA LEU A 556 -11.62 -13.18 33.38
C LEU A 556 -10.66 -12.36 34.24
N LYS A 557 -11.10 -11.20 34.70
CA LYS A 557 -10.32 -10.31 35.56
C LYS A 557 -9.95 -10.97 36.88
N MET A 558 -10.89 -11.63 37.55
CA MET A 558 -10.65 -12.37 38.80
C MET A 558 -9.59 -13.46 38.59
N ARG A 559 -9.79 -14.35 37.60
CA ARG A 559 -8.86 -15.45 37.31
C ARG A 559 -7.44 -14.96 37.00
N VAL A 560 -7.30 -13.84 36.31
CA VAL A 560 -5.98 -13.30 35.96
C VAL A 560 -5.33 -12.54 37.12
N SER A 561 -6.09 -11.71 37.84
CA SER A 561 -5.54 -10.84 38.89
C SER A 561 -5.22 -11.57 40.19
N GLU A 562 -5.93 -12.66 40.49
CA GLU A 562 -5.71 -13.45 41.69
C GLU A 562 -4.65 -14.55 41.50
N HIS A 563 -4.27 -14.86 40.25
CA HIS A 563 -3.29 -15.90 39.95
C HIS A 563 -1.88 -15.53 40.42
N GLU A 564 -1.33 -16.30 41.38
CA GLU A 564 -0.09 -15.94 42.05
C GLU A 564 1.11 -15.84 41.09
N PHE A 565 1.28 -16.79 40.17
CA PHE A 565 2.35 -16.76 39.16
C PHE A 565 2.26 -15.56 38.22
N LEU A 566 1.08 -15.30 37.61
CA LEU A 566 0.91 -14.15 36.72
C LEU A 566 1.16 -12.83 37.44
N ARG A 567 0.71 -12.70 38.70
CA ARG A 567 1.02 -11.53 39.53
C ARG A 567 2.52 -11.37 39.76
N LYS A 568 3.25 -12.45 40.09
CA LYS A 568 4.72 -12.42 40.21
C LYS A 568 5.39 -11.98 38.91
N LEU A 569 4.89 -12.38 37.74
CA LEU A 569 5.40 -11.89 36.45
C LEU A 569 5.11 -10.40 36.28
N MET A 570 3.90 -9.96 36.60
CA MET A 570 3.46 -8.56 36.47
C MET A 570 4.12 -7.59 37.46
N ASP A 571 4.64 -8.08 38.58
CA ASP A 571 5.33 -7.29 39.60
C ASP A 571 6.86 -7.26 39.44
N GLN A 572 7.42 -8.04 38.51
CA GLN A 572 8.86 -8.01 38.20
C GLN A 572 9.31 -6.68 37.60
N ASP A 573 8.46 -6.06 36.80
CA ASP A 573 8.77 -4.80 36.14
C ASP A 573 7.51 -3.93 36.06
N PRO A 574 7.58 -2.64 36.45
CA PRO A 574 6.44 -1.72 36.36
C PRO A 574 5.96 -1.47 34.92
N GLU A 575 6.76 -1.76 33.90
CA GLU A 575 6.37 -1.67 32.48
C GLU A 575 5.61 -2.91 31.98
N ASN A 576 5.58 -4.01 32.76
CA ASN A 576 4.85 -5.20 32.34
C ASN A 576 3.34 -4.90 32.18
N ARG A 577 2.76 -5.40 31.08
CA ARG A 577 1.32 -5.25 30.77
C ARG A 577 0.76 -6.61 30.38
N LEU A 578 -0.36 -7.00 31.00
CA LEU A 578 -1.06 -8.24 30.70
C LEU A 578 -2.25 -7.96 29.79
N TYR A 579 -2.24 -8.59 28.63
CA TYR A 579 -3.28 -8.50 27.62
C TYR A 579 -4.11 -9.79 27.62
N VAL A 580 -5.40 -9.67 27.90
CA VAL A 580 -6.37 -10.76 27.78
C VAL A 580 -7.02 -10.67 26.41
N ASN A 581 -6.96 -11.75 25.62
CA ASN A 581 -7.62 -11.82 24.33
C ASN A 581 -9.07 -12.30 24.51
N PHE A 582 -9.99 -11.72 23.78
CA PHE A 582 -11.40 -12.13 23.75
C PHE A 582 -11.96 -11.96 22.34
N VAL A 583 -12.48 -13.05 21.79
CA VAL A 583 -13.00 -13.11 20.43
C VAL A 583 -14.46 -13.55 20.52
N THR A 584 -15.37 -12.69 20.07
CA THR A 584 -16.84 -12.84 20.03
C THR A 584 -17.52 -13.13 21.37
N ASP A 585 -17.24 -14.30 21.95
CA ASP A 585 -17.90 -14.91 23.10
C ASP A 585 -16.92 -15.67 24.01
N ARG A 586 -15.64 -15.80 23.63
CA ARG A 586 -14.66 -16.63 24.35
C ARG A 586 -13.24 -16.06 24.28
N SER A 587 -12.40 -16.46 25.23
CA SER A 587 -11.01 -15.98 25.27
C SER A 587 -10.06 -16.76 24.36
N LEU A 588 -10.30 -18.06 24.15
CA LEU A 588 -9.54 -18.88 23.20
C LEU A 588 -10.44 -19.34 22.06
N VAL A 589 -10.11 -18.92 20.83
CA VAL A 589 -10.67 -19.46 19.59
C VAL A 589 -9.55 -20.13 18.82
N ASP A 590 -9.75 -21.39 18.43
CA ASP A 590 -8.80 -22.13 17.60
C ASP A 590 -9.44 -22.55 16.29
N ARG A 591 -9.69 -21.59 15.40
CA ARG A 591 -10.29 -21.87 14.10
C ARG A 591 -9.29 -22.65 13.25
N ASN A 592 -9.71 -23.81 12.75
CA ASN A 592 -8.90 -24.77 11.98
C ASN A 592 -7.78 -25.46 12.79
N GLY A 593 -7.80 -25.41 14.12
CA GLY A 593 -6.88 -26.18 14.96
C GLY A 593 -5.43 -25.67 14.94
N ARG A 594 -5.16 -24.44 14.51
CA ARG A 594 -3.80 -23.93 14.34
C ARG A 594 -3.09 -23.78 15.69
N ILE A 595 -3.72 -23.16 16.69
CA ILE A 595 -3.12 -22.93 18.01
C ILE A 595 -2.87 -24.27 18.70
N THR A 596 -3.84 -25.18 18.68
CA THR A 596 -3.67 -26.50 19.31
C THR A 596 -2.78 -27.44 18.50
N SER A 597 -2.69 -27.30 17.16
CA SER A 597 -1.79 -28.14 16.36
C SER A 597 -0.32 -27.98 16.71
N GLU A 598 0.06 -26.78 17.18
CA GLU A 598 1.43 -26.46 17.63
C GLU A 598 1.71 -27.07 19.02
N ILE A 599 0.68 -27.31 19.84
CA ILE A 599 0.81 -27.87 21.19
C ILE A 599 1.08 -29.40 21.14
N PRO A 600 2.07 -29.91 21.90
CA PRO A 600 2.33 -31.35 22.05
C PRO A 600 1.09 -32.16 22.45
N ASN A 601 0.98 -33.39 21.95
CA ASN A 601 -0.20 -34.24 22.19
C ASN A 601 -0.38 -34.58 23.67
N GLU A 602 0.71 -34.72 24.41
CA GLU A 602 0.70 -35.02 25.85
C GLU A 602 -0.02 -33.92 26.64
N ILE A 603 0.17 -32.66 26.26
CA ILE A 603 -0.51 -31.52 26.90
C ILE A 603 -1.97 -31.49 26.48
N LYS A 604 -2.26 -31.68 25.18
CA LYS A 604 -3.64 -31.69 24.66
C LYS A 604 -4.52 -32.76 25.30
N GLU A 605 -3.98 -33.94 25.52
CA GLU A 605 -4.71 -35.04 26.15
C GLU A 605 -4.90 -34.84 27.67
N SER A 606 -4.05 -34.03 28.30
CA SER A 606 -4.07 -33.78 29.75
C SER A 606 -4.84 -32.54 30.20
N LYS A 607 -5.28 -31.68 29.27
CA LYS A 607 -5.88 -30.37 29.57
C LYS A 607 -7.22 -30.16 28.86
N ASP A 608 -8.11 -29.42 29.51
CA ASP A 608 -9.39 -28.99 28.94
C ASP A 608 -9.26 -27.61 28.28
N PHE A 609 -9.56 -27.53 26.98
CA PHE A 609 -9.47 -26.31 26.18
C PHE A 609 -10.80 -25.53 26.09
N THR A 610 -11.84 -25.96 26.82
CA THR A 610 -13.18 -25.37 26.72
C THR A 610 -13.28 -24.00 27.38
N ASP A 611 -12.63 -23.79 28.53
CA ASP A 611 -12.66 -22.53 29.32
C ASP A 611 -11.24 -22.00 29.63
N VAL A 612 -10.49 -21.78 28.56
CA VAL A 612 -9.11 -21.30 28.60
C VAL A 612 -9.05 -19.81 28.33
N ILE A 613 -8.26 -19.10 29.14
CA ILE A 613 -7.94 -17.69 28.93
C ILE A 613 -6.66 -17.59 28.10
N SER A 614 -6.79 -17.04 26.89
CA SER A 614 -5.65 -16.67 26.04
C SER A 614 -5.15 -15.30 26.47
N LEU A 615 -3.89 -15.20 26.86
CA LEU A 615 -3.29 -13.94 27.29
C LEU A 615 -1.84 -13.81 26.83
N HIS A 616 -1.32 -12.59 26.84
CA HIS A 616 0.10 -12.35 26.69
C HIS A 616 0.58 -11.27 27.65
N ILE A 617 1.85 -11.36 28.05
CA ILE A 617 2.51 -10.32 28.83
C ILE A 617 3.51 -9.60 27.92
N LEU A 618 3.35 -8.29 27.82
CA LEU A 618 4.33 -7.40 27.20
C LEU A 618 5.35 -6.99 28.25
N HIS A 619 6.60 -7.35 28.02
CA HIS A 619 7.76 -7.00 28.82
C HIS A 619 8.55 -5.83 28.18
N PRO A 620 9.47 -5.18 28.92
CA PRO A 620 10.36 -4.17 28.37
C PRO A 620 11.03 -4.58 27.05
N ASN A 621 11.38 -3.59 26.23
CA ASN A 621 11.94 -3.79 24.88
C ASN A 621 11.01 -4.55 23.91
N ARG A 622 9.68 -4.45 24.12
CA ARG A 622 8.65 -5.08 23.28
C ARG A 622 8.78 -6.60 23.20
N ARG A 623 9.28 -7.23 24.27
CA ARG A 623 9.34 -8.69 24.39
C ARG A 623 7.96 -9.20 24.77
N PHE A 624 7.30 -9.95 23.89
CA PHE A 624 5.97 -10.53 24.17
C PHE A 624 6.10 -12.01 24.53
N VAL A 625 5.33 -12.48 25.51
CA VAL A 625 5.20 -13.90 25.84
C VAL A 625 3.74 -14.28 25.87
N GLN A 626 3.38 -15.34 25.15
CA GLN A 626 2.01 -15.84 25.08
C GLN A 626 1.78 -16.96 26.09
N TYR A 627 0.61 -16.94 26.73
CA TYR A 627 0.19 -17.90 27.73
C TYR A 627 -1.24 -18.38 27.50
N LEU A 628 -1.53 -19.59 27.96
CA LEU A 628 -2.89 -20.11 28.14
C LEU A 628 -3.10 -20.40 29.63
N LEU A 629 -4.13 -19.81 30.23
CA LEU A 629 -4.54 -20.08 31.61
C LEU A 629 -5.76 -21.00 31.62
N PHE A 630 -5.57 -22.20 32.18
CA PHE A 630 -6.59 -23.25 32.25
C PHE A 630 -7.52 -23.06 33.46
N GLN A 631 -8.63 -23.80 33.49
CA GLN A 631 -9.60 -23.78 34.57
C GLN A 631 -9.02 -24.32 35.90
N ASP A 632 -8.07 -25.25 35.81
CA ASP A 632 -7.37 -25.85 36.95
C ASP A 632 -6.22 -24.97 37.52
N GLN A 633 -6.17 -23.69 37.12
CA GLN A 633 -5.14 -22.72 37.52
C GLN A 633 -3.72 -23.06 37.04
N THR A 634 -3.57 -23.98 36.09
CA THR A 634 -2.28 -24.16 35.41
C THR A 634 -2.11 -23.17 34.26
N VAL A 635 -0.86 -22.77 34.02
CA VAL A 635 -0.49 -21.85 32.95
C VAL A 635 0.45 -22.54 31.98
N LEU A 636 0.08 -22.58 30.70
CA LEU A 636 0.96 -23.03 29.62
C LEU A 636 1.64 -21.82 28.97
N MET A 637 2.96 -21.83 28.93
CA MET A 637 3.76 -20.87 28.19
C MET A 637 3.92 -21.34 26.74
N MET A 638 3.53 -20.51 25.77
CA MET A 638 3.46 -20.87 24.36
C MET A 638 4.70 -20.40 23.59
N LYS A 639 4.79 -19.10 23.29
CA LYS A 639 5.85 -18.49 22.49
C LYS A 639 6.66 -17.52 23.33
N ILE A 640 7.98 -17.60 23.25
CA ILE A 640 8.92 -16.78 24.02
C ILE A 640 9.93 -16.06 23.12
N PRO A 641 10.41 -14.87 23.50
CA PRO A 641 11.52 -14.23 22.82
C PRO A 641 12.85 -14.92 23.16
N LYS A 642 13.84 -14.75 22.29
CA LYS A 642 15.21 -15.21 22.56
C LYS A 642 15.73 -14.59 23.86
N ASP A 643 16.46 -15.37 24.63
CA ASP A 643 17.09 -14.96 25.90
C ASP A 643 16.06 -14.45 26.93
N PHE A 644 14.82 -14.96 26.86
CA PHE A 644 13.78 -14.70 27.85
C PHE A 644 13.97 -15.60 29.08
N SER A 645 13.70 -15.05 30.26
CA SER A 645 13.78 -15.80 31.52
C SER A 645 12.69 -15.31 32.47
N ILE A 646 12.34 -16.18 33.41
CA ILE A 646 11.46 -15.87 34.54
C ILE A 646 12.18 -16.27 35.83
N PRO A 647 11.72 -15.82 37.02
CA PRO A 647 12.37 -16.18 38.28
C PRO A 647 12.49 -17.70 38.44
N GLY A 648 13.73 -18.17 38.59
CA GLY A 648 14.06 -19.59 38.77
C GLY A 648 14.29 -20.38 37.48
N TYR A 649 13.98 -19.83 36.30
CA TYR A 649 14.10 -20.55 35.02
C TYR A 649 14.73 -19.68 33.94
N GLY A 650 15.87 -20.13 33.40
CA GLY A 650 16.56 -19.51 32.28
C GLY A 650 15.93 -19.87 30.93
N PHE A 651 16.40 -19.22 29.87
CA PHE A 651 15.90 -19.47 28.51
C PHE A 651 15.99 -20.94 28.08
N GLU A 652 17.10 -21.60 28.39
CA GLU A 652 17.34 -23.00 28.07
C GLU A 652 16.41 -23.95 28.84
N ASP A 653 15.93 -23.56 30.02
CA ASP A 653 14.95 -24.33 30.78
C ASP A 653 13.54 -24.22 30.19
N LEU A 654 13.26 -23.08 29.54
CA LEU A 654 11.94 -22.73 29.03
C LEU A 654 11.71 -23.17 27.59
N VAL A 655 12.74 -23.16 26.74
CA VAL A 655 12.58 -23.48 25.31
C VAL A 655 12.43 -24.99 25.08
N THR A 656 11.40 -25.39 24.33
CA THR A 656 11.21 -26.78 23.91
C THR A 656 11.37 -26.98 22.42
N GLN A 657 11.05 -25.95 21.62
CA GLN A 657 11.12 -26.03 20.18
C GLN A 657 11.60 -24.71 19.58
N GLN A 658 12.45 -24.82 18.57
CA GLN A 658 12.95 -23.69 17.81
C GLN A 658 12.62 -23.90 16.33
N PHE A 659 12.09 -22.85 15.70
CA PHE A 659 11.93 -22.78 14.26
C PHE A 659 12.86 -21.70 13.70
N GLU A 660 13.81 -22.12 12.87
CA GLU A 660 14.69 -21.19 12.15
C GLU A 660 14.05 -20.81 10.81
N GLY A 661 13.44 -19.62 10.81
CA GLY A 661 12.98 -18.93 9.62
C GLY A 661 14.11 -18.17 8.90
N PHE A 662 13.81 -17.68 7.69
CA PHE A 662 14.77 -16.97 6.83
C PHE A 662 15.20 -15.60 7.38
N LEU A 663 14.33 -14.92 8.13
CA LEU A 663 14.59 -13.59 8.71
C LEU A 663 14.45 -13.54 10.24
N ILE A 664 13.71 -14.48 10.83
CA ILE A 664 13.35 -14.50 12.24
C ILE A 664 13.40 -15.94 12.73
N SER A 665 14.00 -16.15 13.89
CA SER A 665 13.90 -17.39 14.65
C SER A 665 12.72 -17.29 15.61
N GLU A 666 11.89 -18.32 15.67
CA GLU A 666 10.77 -18.42 16.60
C GLU A 666 11.06 -19.49 17.66
N TYR A 667 10.75 -19.19 18.91
CA TYR A 667 11.01 -20.07 20.05
C TYR A 667 9.71 -20.36 20.78
N PHE A 668 9.44 -21.64 21.00
CA PHE A 668 8.26 -22.15 21.67
C PHE A 668 8.68 -22.88 22.94
N SER A 669 7.86 -22.75 23.98
CA SER A 669 8.15 -23.26 25.33
C SER A 669 7.34 -24.48 25.71
N TYR A 670 6.04 -24.49 25.44
CA TYR A 670 5.10 -25.53 25.90
C TYR A 670 5.30 -26.00 27.35
N LYS A 671 5.83 -25.15 28.23
CA LYS A 671 6.05 -25.44 29.65
C LYS A 671 4.80 -25.12 30.46
N LEU A 672 4.40 -26.04 31.31
CA LEU A 672 3.28 -25.92 32.23
C LEU A 672 3.78 -25.47 33.59
N PHE A 673 3.07 -24.51 34.18
CA PHE A 673 3.32 -24.00 35.52
C PHE A 673 2.08 -24.18 36.39
N ASP A 674 2.29 -24.49 37.66
CA ASP A 674 1.23 -24.41 38.66
C ASP A 674 0.92 -22.96 39.06
N GLU A 675 -0.10 -22.77 39.90
CA GLU A 675 -0.53 -21.46 40.38
C GLU A 675 0.62 -20.65 41.03
N LYS A 676 1.58 -21.33 41.66
CA LYS A 676 2.70 -20.72 42.38
C LYS A 676 3.89 -20.38 41.49
N GLY A 677 3.91 -20.91 40.26
CA GLY A 677 4.96 -20.75 39.27
C GLY A 677 5.99 -21.88 39.24
N ASN A 678 5.69 -23.04 39.82
CA ASN A 678 6.56 -24.21 39.69
C ASN A 678 6.30 -24.92 38.35
N MET A 679 7.35 -25.17 37.59
CA MET A 679 7.29 -25.91 36.32
C MET A 679 6.92 -27.38 36.55
N LEU A 680 5.99 -27.90 35.75
CA LEU A 680 5.40 -29.24 35.91
C LEU A 680 5.95 -30.29 34.92
N ASN A 681 6.59 -29.87 33.83
CA ASN A 681 7.07 -30.75 32.75
C ASN A 681 8.45 -30.42 32.20
#